data_AF-A0A956FL64-F1
#
_entry.id   AF-A0A956FL64-F1
#
_cell.length_a   1.000
_cell.length_b   1.000
_cell.length_c   1.000
_cell.angle_alpha   90.00
_cell.angle_beta   90.00
_cell.angle_gamma   90.00
#
_symmetry.space_group_name_H-M   'P 1'
#
loop_
_entity.id
_entity.type
_entity.pdbx_description
1 polymer ?
#
loop_
_entity_poly.entity_id
_entity_poly.type
_entity_poly.pdbx_seq_one_letter_code
_entity_poly.pdbx_strand_id
1 'polypeptide(L)'
;MRPHQQTRTRASGLARARMLLKSKLGWLEGFPSGERWVVVPHEGERGPGPLMLERKHLRQATYTARKLQGEYPRAMPELVGDVDAWSEAVALVLARLKPWVHDGEAPSADLLDAGPYSRSARARAVALRRDHPELEPLLRALSWVLITRAALAPKALAWIEREATALGVVLRERDGDAGLVLALRCVHLALALGPRAVAPLTRLLAEPAVFTAVTHGATECLRQARGSGFRKPAPLPRPRLAPCIDAWVDRMLMEDRSAAKRALKLLELCDLGPLVAAWEQWWPPVIRKLDMAHGIQSHMEDESRRCARVARIRGELDAMASGMPPELEPRAFSEALLVASAEPFAAGFEPACRVLRRLGDGHSAALRAGLLLRWVLLATLPSWWEPRRLPVLLRAMEAHLRAHPDDASTGPWRALALRTAATGKWTTGLDEALLDEDLEPRNIVRFFEAMAWLREHAPTVDRGAQTYCIVRLLEALHDGELAARLSVPMLHHGQHDDWHDAQLLAAAWSAAEPEVEAFPALVSAIEALGQTTELPAKTLIAALLPAMRGDRALLRTMLLDDDRGPLLRCGRKLAVLAALGRPLRFEALSDRDPPDWLHEYPAALHDELRWLGELGERASAIAAKVLRSVRHGAAAIEAELCAIEARIAEAPPPRRAVLEQRRQTLRERLERAPAASPVRLERLRVKLRRRGGLELLTTAEGRADAALHEALSEHLRLPPTTPWLLDERVLSLMVPLLREPASTQRVATLLLRRRAGPPPWDLREHKANAAFIEGLRERGIDPGPWVDGPGEEVTRSKGRRMIMRLEDDPLEIFHMGRHFGTCLSPGHVNFFSVFTNAADIDKRVLFARDERERVIGRRLLCLTHDGALLTFHPYAHDQSWSFAERSTAFAHRLAKAMGTTVVGDGMVPTLVADRWYDDGPFDITGQLAVLEEGSAFRAALAAVHPEQLPALVASTFGRTELDEAIAPMVLSLPELEARPQLAAWLLPMVHHPEHLPPRACLVAGRLLSRAGALDQVRTRFVEAMARGLLLSHQEHRWMDPEQLEMLARAAPSRALRLLRLTRDRWVRRWDDEENADRLLAASIAMECLHRPRQALRLCRLAVEAPLDHGMEPRRRAQQRLQQLEHLAAPGSDTSA
;
A
#
# COMPACT_ATOMS: atom_id res chain seq x y z
N MET A 1 -65.00 7.56 -24.98
CA MET A 1 -63.77 7.00 -24.38
C MET A 1 -63.70 7.46 -22.93
N ARG A 2 -63.94 6.56 -21.96
CA ARG A 2 -63.69 6.86 -20.54
C ARG A 2 -62.17 6.80 -20.31
N PRO A 3 -61.54 7.77 -19.63
CA PRO A 3 -60.11 7.70 -19.35
C PRO A 3 -59.84 6.41 -18.58
N HIS A 4 -58.86 5.63 -19.02
CA HIS A 4 -58.39 4.46 -18.29
C HIS A 4 -58.07 4.87 -16.85
N GLN A 5 -58.95 4.50 -15.91
CA GLN A 5 -58.61 4.44 -14.50
C GLN A 5 -57.50 3.41 -14.38
N GLN A 6 -56.25 3.88 -14.42
CA GLN A 6 -55.12 3.05 -13.99
C GLN A 6 -55.44 2.60 -12.58
N THR A 7 -55.70 1.29 -12.43
CA THR A 7 -55.77 0.59 -11.14
C THR A 7 -54.41 0.78 -10.47
N ARG A 8 -54.26 1.87 -9.73
CA ARG A 8 -53.08 2.11 -8.90
C ARG A 8 -52.97 0.95 -7.93
N THR A 9 -51.87 0.22 -8.03
CA THR A 9 -51.58 -0.86 -7.11
C THR A 9 -51.49 -0.31 -5.69
N ARG A 10 -51.95 -1.08 -4.71
CA ARG A 10 -51.90 -0.72 -3.28
C ARG A 10 -50.50 -0.25 -2.85
N ALA A 11 -49.46 -0.90 -3.37
CA ALA A 11 -48.06 -0.54 -3.12
C ALA A 11 -47.68 0.86 -3.64
N SER A 12 -48.13 1.24 -4.83
CA SER A 12 -47.87 2.57 -5.40
C SER A 12 -48.55 3.69 -4.58
N GLY A 13 -49.79 3.44 -4.12
CA GLY A 13 -50.51 4.36 -3.24
C GLY A 13 -49.79 4.58 -1.90
N LEU A 14 -49.32 3.50 -1.26
CA LEU A 14 -48.59 3.56 0.00
C LEU A 14 -47.26 4.32 -0.13
N ALA A 15 -46.47 4.02 -1.17
CA ALA A 15 -45.20 4.69 -1.41
C ALA A 15 -45.38 6.21 -1.62
N ARG A 16 -46.40 6.60 -2.39
CA ARG A 16 -46.69 8.01 -2.65
C ARG A 16 -47.21 8.75 -1.41
N ALA A 17 -48.08 8.11 -0.62
CA ALA A 17 -48.53 8.66 0.65
C ALA A 17 -47.36 8.86 1.63
N ARG A 18 -46.48 7.87 1.74
CA ARG A 18 -45.25 7.96 2.55
C ARG A 18 -44.33 9.09 2.09
N MET A 19 -44.13 9.23 0.78
CA MET A 19 -43.34 10.32 0.20
C MET A 19 -43.95 11.70 0.53
N LEU A 20 -45.27 11.86 0.40
CA LEU A 20 -45.94 13.13 0.76
C LEU A 20 -45.83 13.44 2.25
N LEU A 21 -46.02 12.43 3.11
CA LEU A 21 -45.88 12.58 4.55
C LEU A 21 -44.46 13.02 4.91
N LYS A 22 -43.42 12.34 4.39
CA LYS A 22 -42.02 12.70 4.63
C LYS A 22 -41.65 14.08 4.07
N SER A 23 -41.94 14.33 2.79
CA SER A 23 -41.48 15.56 2.11
C SER A 23 -42.24 16.83 2.51
N LYS A 24 -43.52 16.74 2.85
CA LYS A 24 -44.39 17.91 3.08
C LYS A 24 -44.84 18.09 4.53
N LEU A 25 -44.90 16.99 5.29
CA LEU A 25 -45.34 17.00 6.69
C LEU A 25 -44.24 16.58 7.67
N GLY A 26 -43.11 16.05 7.21
CA GLY A 26 -42.02 15.60 8.09
C GLY A 26 -41.41 16.72 8.93
N TRP A 27 -41.60 17.99 8.54
CA TRP A 27 -41.20 19.12 9.37
C TRP A 27 -42.09 19.34 10.60
N LEU A 28 -43.32 18.80 10.63
CA LEU A 28 -44.21 18.90 11.80
C LEU A 28 -43.67 18.14 13.02
N GLU A 29 -42.76 17.20 12.81
CA GLU A 29 -42.00 16.53 13.86
C GLU A 29 -40.82 17.43 14.24
N GLY A 30 -41.11 18.44 15.05
CA GLY A 30 -40.13 19.41 15.52
C GLY A 30 -40.63 20.11 16.79
N PHE A 31 -39.90 21.12 17.25
CA PHE A 31 -40.27 21.89 18.42
C PHE A 31 -39.88 23.37 18.26
N PRO A 32 -40.57 24.29 18.95
CA PRO A 32 -40.18 25.70 18.95
C PRO A 32 -38.95 25.91 19.83
N SER A 33 -37.94 26.60 19.32
CA SER A 33 -36.77 27.06 20.07
C SER A 33 -36.39 28.50 19.69
N GLY A 34 -36.59 29.43 20.62
CA GLY A 34 -36.50 30.86 20.33
C GLY A 34 -37.42 31.24 19.18
N GLU A 35 -36.85 31.87 18.13
CA GLU A 35 -37.57 32.28 16.92
C GLU A 35 -37.56 31.21 15.81
N ARG A 36 -37.06 30.00 16.08
CA ARG A 36 -36.85 28.96 15.07
C ARG A 36 -37.61 27.70 15.40
N TRP A 37 -37.99 26.96 14.37
CA TRP A 37 -38.56 25.63 14.51
C TRP A 37 -37.48 24.58 14.29
N VAL A 38 -37.16 23.78 15.29
CA VAL A 38 -36.13 22.75 15.18
C VAL A 38 -36.81 21.44 14.74
N VAL A 39 -36.56 21.02 13.50
CA VAL A 39 -37.10 19.79 12.94
C VAL A 39 -36.28 18.61 13.44
N VAL A 40 -36.95 17.56 13.94
CA VAL A 40 -36.37 16.31 14.44
C VAL A 40 -37.22 15.15 13.91
N PRO A 41 -37.05 14.77 12.63
CA PRO A 41 -37.91 13.77 12.03
C PRO A 41 -37.57 12.38 12.59
N HIS A 42 -38.57 11.51 12.77
CA HIS A 42 -38.35 10.13 13.20
C HIS A 42 -37.77 9.26 12.07
N GLU A 43 -38.06 9.59 10.81
CA GLU A 43 -37.64 8.88 9.60
C GLU A 43 -37.47 9.86 8.42
N GLY A 44 -36.46 9.61 7.58
CA GLY A 44 -36.31 10.27 6.28
C GLY A 44 -34.93 10.89 6.04
N GLU A 45 -34.70 11.31 4.80
CA GLU A 45 -33.42 11.90 4.35
C GLU A 45 -33.16 13.30 4.93
N ARG A 46 -34.21 13.98 5.41
CA ARG A 46 -34.06 15.30 6.03
C ARG A 46 -33.40 15.12 7.40
N GLY A 47 -32.17 15.58 7.54
CA GLY A 47 -31.49 15.65 8.84
C GLY A 47 -32.19 16.63 9.80
N PRO A 48 -31.93 16.50 11.11
CA PRO A 48 -32.42 17.47 12.07
C PRO A 48 -31.84 18.86 11.79
N GLY A 49 -32.59 19.91 12.12
CA GLY A 49 -32.08 21.27 11.97
C GLY A 49 -33.12 22.37 12.07
N PRO A 50 -32.65 23.63 12.19
CA PRO A 50 -33.53 24.78 12.27
C PRO A 50 -34.25 25.02 10.95
N LEU A 51 -35.53 25.36 11.03
CA LEU A 51 -36.41 25.75 9.95
C LEU A 51 -37.08 27.08 10.32
N MET A 52 -36.99 28.05 9.42
CA MET A 52 -37.78 29.27 9.52
C MET A 52 -39.19 28.99 9.00
N LEU A 53 -40.19 29.04 9.88
CA LEU A 53 -41.57 28.73 9.50
C LEU A 53 -42.24 29.92 8.83
N GLU A 54 -42.45 29.80 7.53
CA GLU A 54 -43.28 30.73 6.75
C GLU A 54 -44.73 30.27 6.58
N ARG A 55 -45.61 31.22 6.20
CA ARG A 55 -47.02 30.98 5.85
C ARG A 55 -47.20 29.88 4.79
N LYS A 56 -46.24 29.75 3.88
CA LYS A 56 -46.21 28.71 2.83
C LYS A 56 -46.17 27.30 3.42
N HIS A 57 -45.38 27.08 4.48
CA HIS A 57 -45.28 25.77 5.15
C HIS A 57 -46.63 25.36 5.74
N LEU A 58 -47.30 26.27 6.46
CA LEU A 58 -48.62 26.02 7.06
C LEU A 58 -49.68 25.69 5.99
N ARG A 59 -49.73 26.48 4.91
CA ARG A 59 -50.66 26.24 3.79
C ARG A 59 -50.39 24.89 3.12
N GLN A 60 -49.12 24.57 2.86
CA GLN A 60 -48.74 23.31 2.21
C GLN A 60 -49.04 22.09 3.10
N ALA A 61 -48.78 22.19 4.40
CA ALA A 61 -49.09 21.13 5.34
C ALA A 61 -50.60 20.90 5.47
N THR A 62 -51.40 21.97 5.59
CA THR A 62 -52.87 21.90 5.64
C THR A 62 -53.43 21.20 4.40
N TYR A 63 -52.97 21.61 3.21
CA TYR A 63 -53.38 21.01 1.95
C TYR A 63 -52.96 19.53 1.86
N THR A 64 -51.71 19.22 2.24
CA THR A 64 -51.19 17.86 2.15
C THR A 64 -51.89 16.91 3.12
N ALA A 65 -52.20 17.35 4.34
CA ALA A 65 -52.93 16.54 5.32
C ALA A 65 -54.33 16.15 4.82
N ARG A 66 -55.10 17.12 4.31
CA ARG A 66 -56.41 16.87 3.69
C ARG A 66 -56.31 15.96 2.47
N LYS A 67 -55.28 16.16 1.64
CA LYS A 67 -55.02 15.33 0.47
C LYS A 67 -54.73 13.88 0.86
N LEU A 68 -53.91 13.67 1.89
CA LEU A 68 -53.59 12.34 2.40
C LEU A 68 -54.83 11.60 2.90
N GLN A 69 -55.73 12.28 3.60
CA GLN A 69 -57.00 11.70 4.05
C GLN A 69 -57.94 11.36 2.90
N GLY A 70 -58.14 12.28 1.96
CA GLY A 70 -59.09 12.10 0.87
C GLY A 70 -58.61 11.14 -0.23
N GLU A 71 -57.37 11.27 -0.68
CA GLU A 71 -56.86 10.51 -1.83
C GLU A 71 -56.19 9.18 -1.45
N TYR A 72 -55.79 8.99 -0.18
CA TYR A 72 -55.05 7.80 0.26
C TYR A 72 -55.66 7.06 1.47
N PRO A 73 -56.99 6.87 1.55
CA PRO A 73 -57.66 6.34 2.74
C PRO A 73 -57.24 4.91 3.11
N ARG A 74 -56.72 4.12 2.15
CA ARG A 74 -56.21 2.76 2.39
C ARG A 74 -54.76 2.71 2.87
N ALA A 75 -53.96 3.72 2.54
CA ALA A 75 -52.55 3.78 2.92
C ALA A 75 -52.34 4.46 4.28
N MET A 76 -53.20 5.43 4.62
CA MET A 76 -53.07 6.20 5.85
C MET A 76 -53.11 5.33 7.13
N PRO A 77 -54.04 4.37 7.29
CA PRO A 77 -54.03 3.52 8.49
C PRO A 77 -52.73 2.74 8.68
N GLU A 78 -52.08 2.34 7.58
CA GLU A 78 -50.81 1.63 7.61
C GLU A 78 -49.62 2.54 7.96
N LEU A 79 -49.72 3.84 7.65
CA LEU A 79 -48.65 4.82 7.88
C LEU A 79 -48.74 5.49 9.26
N VAL A 80 -49.95 5.83 9.71
CA VAL A 80 -50.15 6.64 10.93
C VAL A 80 -50.99 5.94 12.00
N GLY A 81 -51.55 4.77 11.70
CA GLY A 81 -52.45 4.05 12.61
C GLY A 81 -53.85 4.66 12.59
N ASP A 82 -54.24 5.31 13.69
CA ASP A 82 -55.52 6.01 13.78
C ASP A 82 -55.49 7.30 12.97
N VAL A 83 -56.19 7.30 11.83
CA VAL A 83 -56.17 8.42 10.85
C VAL A 83 -56.88 9.65 11.39
N ASP A 84 -57.94 9.47 12.19
CA ASP A 84 -58.71 10.57 12.76
C ASP A 84 -57.94 11.23 13.90
N ALA A 85 -57.36 10.43 14.80
CA ALA A 85 -56.48 10.95 15.85
C ALA A 85 -55.25 11.68 15.26
N TRP A 86 -54.67 11.14 14.19
CA TRP A 86 -53.58 11.80 13.46
C TRP A 86 -54.04 13.11 12.81
N SER A 87 -55.22 13.13 12.19
CA SER A 87 -55.82 14.32 11.58
C SER A 87 -55.97 15.45 12.59
N GLU A 88 -56.59 15.13 13.73
CA GLU A 88 -56.84 16.06 14.82
C GLU A 88 -55.53 16.60 15.39
N ALA A 89 -54.52 15.74 15.57
CA ALA A 89 -53.21 16.15 16.02
C ALA A 89 -52.53 17.12 15.03
N VAL A 90 -52.58 16.84 13.72
CA VAL A 90 -52.02 17.75 12.70
C VAL A 90 -52.75 19.08 12.69
N ALA A 91 -54.09 19.07 12.77
CA ALA A 91 -54.89 20.28 12.84
C ALA A 91 -54.55 21.11 14.10
N LEU A 92 -54.36 20.46 15.24
CA LEU A 92 -53.95 21.09 16.48
C LEU A 92 -52.58 21.77 16.36
N VAL A 93 -51.57 21.09 15.81
CA VAL A 93 -50.23 21.68 15.58
C VAL A 93 -50.33 22.92 14.70
N LEU A 94 -51.01 22.80 13.56
CA LEU A 94 -51.14 23.91 12.62
C LEU A 94 -51.88 25.10 13.23
N ALA A 95 -52.91 24.85 14.05
CA ALA A 95 -53.62 25.90 14.77
C ALA A 95 -52.71 26.62 15.79
N ARG A 96 -51.83 25.89 16.48
CA ARG A 96 -50.90 26.46 17.46
C ARG A 96 -49.72 27.21 16.83
N LEU A 97 -49.26 26.79 15.65
CA LEU A 97 -48.18 27.48 14.93
C LEU A 97 -48.67 28.70 14.14
N LYS A 98 -49.98 28.82 13.93
CA LYS A 98 -50.57 29.89 13.13
C LYS A 98 -50.29 31.29 13.73
N PRO A 99 -50.58 31.59 15.01
CA PRO A 99 -50.26 32.90 15.61
C PRO A 99 -48.75 33.22 15.56
N TRP A 100 -47.90 32.21 15.76
CA TRP A 100 -46.46 32.41 15.68
C TRP A 100 -45.98 32.89 14.32
N VAL A 101 -46.47 32.25 13.24
CA VAL A 101 -46.09 32.57 11.86
C VAL A 101 -46.76 33.84 11.35
N HIS A 102 -47.96 34.18 11.84
CA HIS A 102 -48.68 35.37 11.39
C HIS A 102 -48.34 36.63 12.18
N ASP A 103 -48.20 36.49 13.49
CA ASP A 103 -48.21 37.57 14.48
C ASP A 103 -46.93 37.61 15.33
N GLY A 104 -46.02 36.64 15.17
CA GLY A 104 -44.77 36.55 15.94
C GLY A 104 -44.96 36.01 17.37
N GLU A 105 -46.17 35.59 17.74
CA GLU A 105 -46.48 35.08 19.08
C GLU A 105 -45.91 33.69 19.31
N ALA A 106 -44.94 33.56 20.22
CA ALA A 106 -44.32 32.25 20.50
C ALA A 106 -45.39 31.21 20.91
N PRO A 107 -45.37 30.00 20.31
CA PRO A 107 -46.34 28.97 20.65
C PRO A 107 -46.11 28.48 22.08
N SER A 108 -47.17 27.95 22.72
CA SER A 108 -47.06 27.37 24.06
C SER A 108 -45.95 26.32 24.11
N ALA A 109 -45.08 26.42 25.12
CA ALA A 109 -43.91 25.57 25.21
C ALA A 109 -44.27 24.09 25.50
N ASP A 110 -45.47 23.79 25.99
CA ASP A 110 -45.85 22.44 26.44
C ASP A 110 -47.24 22.01 25.95
N LEU A 111 -47.29 20.90 25.22
CA LEU A 111 -48.52 20.28 24.75
C LEU A 111 -48.91 19.01 25.51
N LEU A 112 -48.14 18.57 26.52
CA LEU A 112 -48.51 17.38 27.29
C LEU A 112 -49.83 17.57 28.04
N ASP A 113 -50.09 18.77 28.55
CA ASP A 113 -51.32 19.06 29.31
C ASP A 113 -52.53 19.39 28.41
N ALA A 114 -52.28 19.99 27.24
CA ALA A 114 -53.32 20.50 26.33
C ALA A 114 -53.53 19.65 25.06
N GLY A 115 -52.72 18.61 24.84
CA GLY A 115 -52.70 17.81 23.61
C GLY A 115 -53.47 16.48 23.70
N PRO A 116 -53.44 15.68 22.62
CA PRO A 116 -54.14 14.39 22.51
C PRO A 116 -53.47 13.25 23.30
N TYR A 117 -52.69 13.58 24.34
CA TYR A 117 -51.95 12.59 25.13
C TYR A 117 -52.84 11.89 26.16
N SER A 118 -52.61 10.60 26.35
CA SER A 118 -53.34 9.79 27.34
C SER A 118 -53.07 10.25 28.78
N ARG A 119 -54.01 9.99 29.71
CA ARG A 119 -53.82 10.30 31.15
C ARG A 119 -52.52 9.70 31.71
N SER A 120 -52.17 8.49 31.29
CA SER A 120 -50.93 7.83 31.74
C SER A 120 -49.68 8.57 31.26
N ALA A 121 -49.65 9.05 30.01
CA ALA A 121 -48.55 9.86 29.52
C ALA A 121 -48.42 11.17 30.32
N ARG A 122 -49.53 11.87 30.59
CA ARG A 122 -49.54 13.11 31.38
C ARG A 122 -49.04 12.88 32.80
N ALA A 123 -49.57 11.86 33.47
CA ALA A 123 -49.15 11.52 34.84
C ALA A 123 -47.66 11.20 34.92
N ARG A 124 -47.12 10.45 33.96
CA ARG A 124 -45.68 10.14 33.90
C ARG A 124 -44.84 11.37 33.59
N ALA A 125 -45.28 12.24 32.68
CA ALA A 125 -44.58 13.50 32.42
C ALA A 125 -44.52 14.40 33.67
N VAL A 126 -45.63 14.51 34.41
CA VAL A 126 -45.66 15.25 35.69
C VAL A 126 -44.69 14.65 36.70
N ALA A 127 -44.65 13.32 36.83
CA ALA A 127 -43.68 12.66 37.71
C ALA A 127 -42.23 12.95 37.27
N LEU A 128 -41.93 12.84 35.98
CA LEU A 128 -40.60 13.14 35.45
C LEU A 128 -40.17 14.60 35.69
N ARG A 129 -41.07 15.57 35.54
CA ARG A 129 -40.78 16.98 35.85
C ARG A 129 -40.42 17.20 37.31
N ARG A 130 -41.11 16.50 38.20
CA ARG A 130 -40.88 16.58 39.64
C ARG A 130 -39.56 15.91 40.03
N ASP A 131 -39.30 14.73 39.48
CA ASP A 131 -38.18 13.88 39.90
C ASP A 131 -36.87 14.25 39.17
N HIS A 132 -36.98 14.82 37.96
CA HIS A 132 -35.86 15.20 37.08
C HIS A 132 -36.13 16.56 36.39
N PRO A 133 -36.09 17.69 37.14
CA PRO A 133 -36.42 19.01 36.61
C PRO A 133 -35.53 19.44 35.43
N GLU A 134 -34.30 18.93 35.34
CA GLU A 134 -33.38 19.15 34.21
C GLU A 134 -33.90 18.62 32.87
N LEU A 135 -34.84 17.66 32.89
CA LEU A 135 -35.44 17.09 31.68
C LEU A 135 -36.63 17.90 31.16
N GLU A 136 -37.07 18.94 31.86
CA GLU A 136 -38.24 19.74 31.46
C GLU A 136 -38.15 20.28 30.01
N PRO A 137 -37.02 20.83 29.54
CA PRO A 137 -36.87 21.23 28.14
C PRO A 137 -37.09 20.08 27.14
N LEU A 138 -36.61 18.87 27.48
CA LEU A 138 -36.80 17.67 26.65
C LEU A 138 -38.27 17.23 26.64
N LEU A 139 -38.96 17.25 27.78
CA LEU A 139 -40.38 16.87 27.87
C LEU A 139 -41.26 17.82 27.05
N ARG A 140 -40.96 19.13 27.11
CA ARG A 140 -41.60 20.16 26.28
C ARG A 140 -41.39 19.90 24.79
N ALA A 141 -40.14 19.70 24.38
CA ALA A 141 -39.81 19.41 22.98
C ALA A 141 -40.46 18.09 22.49
N LEU A 142 -40.45 17.05 23.32
CA LEU A 142 -41.08 15.76 23.05
C LEU A 142 -42.59 15.89 22.83
N SER A 143 -43.25 16.78 23.59
CA SER A 143 -44.68 17.06 23.47
C SER A 143 -45.07 17.61 22.09
N TRP A 144 -44.14 18.24 21.39
CA TRP A 144 -44.34 18.70 20.02
C TRP A 144 -43.96 17.60 19.02
N VAL A 145 -42.80 16.97 19.19
CA VAL A 145 -42.27 15.97 18.27
C VAL A 145 -43.17 14.73 18.15
N LEU A 146 -43.81 14.30 19.24
CA LEU A 146 -44.68 13.11 19.24
C LEU A 146 -46.17 13.40 19.07
N ILE A 147 -46.59 14.65 18.85
CA ILE A 147 -48.02 14.99 18.88
C ILE A 147 -48.84 14.25 17.81
N THR A 148 -48.29 14.11 16.60
CA THR A 148 -48.91 13.37 15.50
C THR A 148 -48.85 11.85 15.70
N ARG A 149 -48.19 11.40 16.79
CA ARG A 149 -47.98 10.00 17.18
C ARG A 149 -48.18 9.81 18.68
N ALA A 150 -49.16 10.50 19.26
CA ALA A 150 -49.34 10.59 20.72
C ALA A 150 -49.44 9.22 21.42
N ALA A 151 -49.88 8.17 20.72
CA ALA A 151 -49.91 6.79 21.21
C ALA A 151 -48.51 6.23 21.59
N LEU A 152 -47.42 6.80 21.08
CA LEU A 152 -46.05 6.42 21.42
C LEU A 152 -45.52 7.11 22.68
N ALA A 153 -46.16 8.20 23.13
CA ALA A 153 -45.70 8.99 24.27
C ALA A 153 -45.54 8.17 25.57
N PRO A 154 -46.46 7.26 25.95
CA PRO A 154 -46.25 6.44 27.15
C PRO A 154 -44.97 5.61 27.13
N LYS A 155 -44.62 5.06 25.95
CA LYS A 155 -43.40 4.25 25.75
C LYS A 155 -42.15 5.14 25.76
N ALA A 156 -42.21 6.29 25.09
CA ALA A 156 -41.12 7.27 25.08
C ALA A 156 -40.82 7.78 26.49
N LEU A 157 -41.84 8.19 27.24
CA LEU A 157 -41.71 8.68 28.61
C LEU A 157 -41.20 7.58 29.56
N ALA A 158 -41.65 6.33 29.42
CA ALA A 158 -41.11 5.22 30.22
C ALA A 158 -39.61 4.98 29.97
N TRP A 159 -39.16 5.19 28.74
CA TRP A 159 -37.75 5.07 28.40
C TRP A 159 -36.96 6.28 28.92
N ILE A 160 -37.47 7.50 28.76
CA ILE A 160 -36.86 8.72 29.32
C ILE A 160 -36.70 8.60 30.84
N GLU A 161 -37.72 8.11 31.54
CA GLU A 161 -37.68 7.83 32.97
C GLU A 161 -36.53 6.90 33.35
N ARG A 162 -36.30 5.84 32.57
CA ARG A 162 -35.22 4.89 32.83
C ARG A 162 -33.83 5.45 32.50
N GLU A 163 -33.71 6.30 31.48
CA GLU A 163 -32.45 6.88 31.04
C GLU A 163 -32.27 8.33 31.54
N ALA A 164 -33.02 8.74 32.56
CA ALA A 164 -33.13 10.13 33.00
C ALA A 164 -31.76 10.74 33.32
N THR A 165 -30.91 10.01 34.02
CA THR A 165 -29.54 10.43 34.35
C THR A 165 -28.71 10.70 33.09
N ALA A 166 -28.71 9.79 32.12
CA ALA A 166 -27.94 9.92 30.89
C ALA A 166 -28.42 11.12 30.05
N LEU A 167 -29.74 11.28 29.92
CA LEU A 167 -30.35 12.41 29.21
C LEU A 167 -30.09 13.74 29.92
N GLY A 168 -30.07 13.75 31.25
CA GLY A 168 -29.70 14.93 32.04
C GLY A 168 -28.25 15.37 31.79
N VAL A 169 -27.32 14.43 31.58
CA VAL A 169 -25.94 14.75 31.18
C VAL A 169 -25.90 15.34 29.77
N VAL A 170 -26.60 14.73 28.79
CA VAL A 170 -26.69 15.26 27.42
C VAL A 170 -27.19 16.71 27.41
N LEU A 171 -28.25 17.02 28.15
CA LEU A 171 -28.83 18.38 28.18
C LEU A 171 -27.93 19.40 28.88
N ARG A 172 -27.05 18.95 29.79
CA ARG A 172 -26.14 19.81 30.54
C ARG A 172 -24.86 20.12 29.78
N GLU A 173 -24.26 19.09 29.18
CA GLU A 173 -22.95 19.17 28.54
C GLU A 173 -23.02 19.61 27.07
N ARG A 174 -24.20 19.53 26.45
CA ARG A 174 -24.41 19.88 25.04
C ARG A 174 -25.33 21.09 24.91
N ASP A 175 -24.82 22.13 24.25
CA ASP A 175 -25.51 23.43 24.18
C ASP A 175 -26.91 23.37 23.55
N GLY A 176 -27.89 23.89 24.29
CA GLY A 176 -29.22 24.27 23.81
C GLY A 176 -29.89 23.23 22.91
N ASP A 177 -30.21 23.62 21.67
CA ASP A 177 -30.93 22.79 20.71
C ASP A 177 -30.18 21.52 20.34
N ALA A 178 -28.84 21.52 20.35
CA ALA A 178 -28.07 20.33 19.98
C ALA A 178 -28.25 19.20 21.00
N GLY A 179 -28.25 19.51 22.30
CA GLY A 179 -28.55 18.54 23.35
C GLY A 179 -29.97 18.00 23.26
N LEU A 180 -30.96 18.88 23.02
CA LEU A 180 -32.35 18.49 22.82
C LEU A 180 -32.54 17.58 21.59
N VAL A 181 -31.94 17.94 20.46
CA VAL A 181 -31.98 17.15 19.23
C VAL A 181 -31.39 15.76 19.47
N LEU A 182 -30.20 15.66 20.06
CA LEU A 182 -29.57 14.37 20.35
C LEU A 182 -30.45 13.51 21.27
N ALA A 183 -30.98 14.09 22.36
CA ALA A 183 -31.86 13.40 23.28
C ALA A 183 -33.13 12.88 22.60
N LEU A 184 -33.81 13.71 21.79
CA LEU A 184 -34.99 13.32 21.01
C LEU A 184 -34.68 12.23 19.98
N ARG A 185 -33.53 12.31 19.31
CA ARG A 185 -33.10 11.28 18.35
C ARG A 185 -32.81 9.95 19.06
N CYS A 186 -32.25 9.98 20.27
CA CYS A 186 -32.12 8.78 21.11
C CYS A 186 -33.50 8.19 21.49
N VAL A 187 -34.49 9.03 21.79
CA VAL A 187 -35.89 8.58 22.00
C VAL A 187 -36.43 7.90 20.74
N HIS A 188 -36.27 8.50 19.57
CA HIS A 188 -36.69 7.89 18.30
C HIS A 188 -36.00 6.54 18.06
N LEU A 189 -34.70 6.46 18.34
CA LEU A 189 -33.94 5.22 18.20
C LEU A 189 -34.44 4.15 19.17
N ALA A 190 -34.76 4.52 20.41
CA ALA A 190 -35.31 3.61 21.41
C ALA A 190 -36.72 3.11 21.05
N LEU A 191 -37.56 3.98 20.48
CA LEU A 191 -38.87 3.59 19.94
C LEU A 191 -38.73 2.65 18.73
N ALA A 192 -37.71 2.83 17.89
CA ALA A 192 -37.49 2.05 16.68
C ALA A 192 -36.84 0.67 16.94
N LEU A 193 -35.82 0.62 17.80
CA LEU A 193 -35.00 -0.58 18.02
C LEU A 193 -35.33 -1.32 19.33
N GLY A 194 -35.99 -0.61 20.24
CA GLY A 194 -36.31 -1.08 21.57
C GLY A 194 -35.28 -0.63 22.62
N PRO A 195 -35.72 -0.51 23.89
CA PRO A 195 -34.96 0.09 24.96
C PRO A 195 -33.62 -0.61 25.29
N ARG A 196 -33.52 -1.94 25.11
CA ARG A 196 -32.29 -2.70 25.40
C ARG A 196 -31.20 -2.45 24.35
N ALA A 197 -31.58 -2.24 23.10
CA ALA A 197 -30.62 -2.04 22.01
C ALA A 197 -29.89 -0.71 22.14
N VAL A 198 -30.56 0.34 22.64
CA VAL A 198 -30.02 1.71 22.75
C VAL A 198 -29.23 1.93 24.05
N ALA A 199 -29.35 1.03 25.04
CA ALA A 199 -28.65 1.13 26.33
C ALA A 199 -27.13 1.31 26.25
N PRO A 200 -26.38 0.72 25.28
CA PRO A 200 -24.95 1.01 25.12
C PRO A 200 -24.67 2.48 24.78
N LEU A 201 -25.49 3.09 23.94
CA LEU A 201 -25.35 4.49 23.55
C LEU A 201 -25.66 5.42 24.72
N THR A 202 -26.75 5.18 25.46
CA THR A 202 -27.10 6.02 26.62
C THR A 202 -26.11 5.88 27.76
N ARG A 203 -25.55 4.68 28.01
CA ARG A 203 -24.45 4.51 28.97
C ARG A 203 -23.23 5.35 28.58
N LEU A 204 -22.85 5.36 27.30
CA LEU A 204 -21.76 6.21 26.84
C LEU A 204 -22.08 7.70 27.02
N LEU A 205 -23.29 8.13 26.63
CA LEU A 205 -23.74 9.53 26.78
C LEU A 205 -23.91 9.98 28.24
N ALA A 206 -23.98 9.04 29.19
CA ALA A 206 -24.02 9.34 30.62
C ALA A 206 -22.65 9.76 31.16
N GLU A 207 -21.56 9.53 30.43
CA GLU A 207 -20.20 9.94 30.81
C GLU A 207 -19.95 11.39 30.35
N PRO A 208 -19.86 12.39 31.27
CA PRO A 208 -19.65 13.79 30.89
C PRO A 208 -18.41 14.00 30.01
N ALA A 209 -17.37 13.20 30.27
CA ALA A 209 -16.13 13.15 29.51
C ALA A 209 -16.36 13.00 27.99
N VAL A 210 -17.45 12.40 27.53
CA VAL A 210 -17.76 12.24 26.09
C VAL A 210 -17.90 13.57 25.36
N PHE A 211 -18.31 14.62 26.07
CA PHE A 211 -18.52 15.96 25.52
C PHE A 211 -17.27 16.84 25.62
N THR A 212 -16.39 16.56 26.59
CA THR A 212 -15.27 17.45 26.96
C THR A 212 -13.89 16.86 26.68
N ALA A 213 -13.75 15.53 26.65
CA ALA A 213 -12.46 14.88 26.50
C ALA A 213 -12.00 14.83 25.05
N VAL A 214 -10.69 14.98 24.87
CA VAL A 214 -10.04 14.91 23.57
C VAL A 214 -9.35 13.55 23.47
N THR A 215 -9.81 12.68 22.57
CA THR A 215 -9.31 11.29 22.50
C THR A 215 -8.17 11.08 21.50
N HIS A 216 -7.68 12.12 20.83
CA HIS A 216 -6.65 12.02 19.79
C HIS A 216 -5.74 13.25 19.77
N GLY A 217 -4.54 13.12 19.20
CA GLY A 217 -3.59 14.23 18.98
C GLY A 217 -2.67 14.55 20.15
N ALA A 218 -2.69 13.75 21.23
CA ALA A 218 -1.78 13.90 22.36
C ALA A 218 -0.33 13.61 22.00
N THR A 219 -0.09 12.59 21.18
CA THR A 219 1.22 12.21 20.65
C THR A 219 1.84 13.37 19.86
N GLU A 220 1.05 14.01 19.01
CA GLU A 220 1.48 15.19 18.26
C GLU A 220 1.77 16.38 19.17
N CYS A 221 0.92 16.62 20.16
CA CYS A 221 1.11 17.66 21.16
C CYS A 221 2.42 17.46 21.96
N LEU A 222 2.69 16.24 22.44
CA LEU A 222 3.92 15.89 23.15
C LEU A 222 5.15 15.99 22.23
N ARG A 223 5.03 15.55 20.97
CA ARG A 223 6.09 15.68 19.96
C ARG A 223 6.45 17.15 19.73
N GLN A 224 5.46 18.04 19.62
CA GLN A 224 5.68 19.48 19.51
C GLN A 224 6.35 20.05 20.76
N ALA A 225 5.94 19.61 21.96
CA ALA A 225 6.55 20.04 23.23
C ALA A 225 8.02 19.60 23.38
N ARG A 226 8.41 18.47 22.78
CA ARG A 226 9.80 17.98 22.73
C ARG A 226 10.70 18.80 21.79
N GLY A 227 10.12 19.46 20.78
CA GLY A 227 10.86 20.27 19.80
C GLY A 227 11.70 21.38 20.43
N SER A 228 12.83 21.72 19.80
CA SER A 228 13.88 22.61 20.34
C SER A 228 13.42 24.04 20.63
N GLY A 229 12.38 24.53 19.95
CA GLY A 229 11.63 25.71 20.38
C GLY A 229 10.24 25.29 20.80
N PHE A 230 9.87 25.46 22.08
CA PHE A 230 8.45 25.55 22.41
C PHE A 230 7.95 26.79 21.64
N ARG A 231 7.36 26.57 20.46
CA ARG A 231 6.46 27.55 19.87
C ARG A 231 5.17 27.45 20.66
N LYS A 232 4.34 28.50 20.64
CA LYS A 232 2.99 28.44 21.24
C LYS A 232 2.36 27.09 20.81
N PRO A 233 2.06 26.17 21.75
CA PRO A 233 1.57 24.85 21.39
C PRO A 233 0.33 25.03 20.51
N ALA A 234 0.20 24.21 19.48
CA ALA A 234 -1.00 24.22 18.66
C ALA A 234 -2.21 24.16 19.60
N PRO A 235 -3.28 24.93 19.33
CA PRO A 235 -4.48 24.87 20.16
C PRO A 235 -4.89 23.41 20.32
N LEU A 236 -5.21 23.01 21.54
CA LEU A 236 -5.62 21.64 21.84
C LEU A 236 -6.73 21.23 20.86
N PRO A 237 -6.71 19.99 20.35
CA PRO A 237 -7.79 19.53 19.49
C PRO A 237 -9.11 19.69 20.24
N ARG A 238 -10.17 20.12 19.54
CA ARG A 238 -11.50 20.19 20.16
C ARG A 238 -12.03 18.78 20.42
N PRO A 239 -12.88 18.56 21.44
CA PRO A 239 -13.60 17.31 21.61
C PRO A 239 -14.42 17.00 20.36
N ARG A 240 -14.22 15.82 19.77
CA ARG A 240 -14.87 15.41 18.51
C ARG A 240 -15.85 14.25 18.67
N LEU A 241 -15.87 13.57 19.82
CA LEU A 241 -16.67 12.36 20.00
C LEU A 241 -18.18 12.67 19.97
N ALA A 242 -18.65 13.67 20.71
CA ALA A 242 -20.08 14.04 20.71
C ALA A 242 -20.62 14.41 19.31
N PRO A 243 -19.97 15.29 18.50
CA PRO A 243 -20.39 15.52 17.11
C PRO A 243 -20.41 14.25 16.25
N CYS A 244 -19.50 13.30 16.48
CA CYS A 244 -19.50 12.02 15.77
C CYS A 244 -20.66 11.11 16.22
N ILE A 245 -21.08 11.19 17.48
CA ILE A 245 -22.25 10.49 18.00
C ILE A 245 -23.53 11.07 17.38
N ASP A 246 -23.64 12.39 17.26
CA ASP A 246 -24.78 13.05 16.58
C ASP A 246 -24.97 12.48 15.17
N ALA A 247 -23.89 12.50 14.38
CA ALA A 247 -23.88 11.96 13.02
C ALA A 247 -24.18 10.44 12.98
N TRP A 248 -23.73 9.69 14.00
CA TRP A 248 -23.95 8.26 14.09
C TRP A 248 -25.42 7.92 14.38
N VAL A 249 -26.02 8.58 15.38
CA VAL A 249 -27.46 8.44 15.68
C VAL A 249 -28.29 8.79 14.47
N ASP A 250 -27.90 9.85 13.76
CA ASP A 250 -28.58 10.25 12.54
C ASP A 250 -28.54 9.18 11.46
N ARG A 251 -27.38 8.57 11.22
CA ARG A 251 -27.26 7.49 10.24
C ARG A 251 -28.01 6.24 10.71
N MET A 252 -27.93 5.83 11.98
CA MET A 252 -28.66 4.66 12.49
C MET A 252 -30.18 4.76 12.33
N LEU A 253 -30.75 5.97 12.37
CA LEU A 253 -32.17 6.19 12.11
C LEU A 253 -32.54 6.10 10.62
N MET A 254 -31.55 6.15 9.73
CA MET A 254 -31.71 5.95 8.29
C MET A 254 -31.44 4.51 7.85
N GLU A 255 -30.62 3.76 8.61
CA GLU A 255 -30.29 2.36 8.34
C GLU A 255 -31.44 1.38 8.66
N ASP A 256 -31.34 0.15 8.16
CA ASP A 256 -32.26 -0.91 8.58
C ASP A 256 -32.09 -1.25 10.07
N ARG A 257 -33.17 -1.73 10.70
CA ARG A 257 -33.19 -2.00 12.15
C ARG A 257 -32.14 -3.02 12.59
N SER A 258 -31.75 -3.95 11.73
CA SER A 258 -30.75 -4.97 12.04
C SER A 258 -29.35 -4.36 12.00
N ALA A 259 -29.02 -3.56 10.98
CA ALA A 259 -27.77 -2.81 10.94
C ALA A 259 -27.60 -1.90 12.15
N ALA A 260 -28.62 -1.08 12.47
CA ALA A 260 -28.55 -0.20 13.64
C ALA A 260 -28.34 -0.98 14.97
N LYS A 261 -28.99 -2.14 15.15
CA LYS A 261 -28.74 -3.03 16.30
C LYS A 261 -27.34 -3.61 16.32
N ARG A 262 -26.80 -4.00 15.16
CA ARG A 262 -25.41 -4.48 15.02
C ARG A 262 -24.41 -3.39 15.40
N ALA A 263 -24.60 -2.15 14.94
CA ALA A 263 -23.76 -1.01 15.28
C ALA A 263 -23.75 -0.75 16.80
N LEU A 264 -24.93 -0.71 17.44
CA LEU A 264 -25.04 -0.53 18.89
C LEU A 264 -24.43 -1.69 19.68
N LYS A 265 -24.51 -2.91 19.15
CA LYS A 265 -23.85 -4.07 19.75
C LYS A 265 -22.32 -3.96 19.67
N LEU A 266 -21.78 -3.51 18.54
CA LEU A 266 -20.34 -3.28 18.41
C LEU A 266 -19.84 -2.16 19.31
N LEU A 267 -20.62 -1.07 19.46
CA LEU A 267 -20.31 -0.03 20.44
C LEU A 267 -20.22 -0.60 21.86
N GLU A 268 -21.23 -1.38 22.27
CA GLU A 268 -21.22 -2.04 23.58
C GLU A 268 -19.94 -2.85 23.79
N LEU A 269 -19.52 -3.56 22.75
CA LEU A 269 -18.31 -4.37 22.80
C LEU A 269 -17.04 -3.55 22.76
N CYS A 270 -17.02 -2.33 22.25
CA CYS A 270 -15.84 -1.46 22.34
C CYS A 270 -15.71 -0.77 23.70
N ASP A 271 -16.82 -0.54 24.40
CA ASP A 271 -16.85 -0.01 25.78
C ASP A 271 -15.98 1.25 25.97
N LEU A 272 -16.35 2.35 25.29
CA LEU A 272 -15.52 3.55 25.25
C LEU A 272 -15.50 4.35 26.57
N GLY A 273 -16.39 4.09 27.53
CA GLY A 273 -16.52 4.88 28.76
C GLY A 273 -15.20 5.02 29.54
N PRO A 274 -14.54 3.90 29.93
CA PRO A 274 -13.25 3.94 30.62
C PRO A 274 -12.16 4.71 29.86
N LEU A 275 -12.12 4.61 28.52
CA LEU A 275 -11.12 5.29 27.70
C LEU A 275 -11.30 6.82 27.76
N VAL A 276 -12.54 7.28 27.60
CA VAL A 276 -12.85 8.71 27.58
C VAL A 276 -12.64 9.32 28.97
N ALA A 277 -13.01 8.60 30.04
CA ALA A 277 -12.72 9.01 31.42
C ALA A 277 -11.21 9.12 31.70
N ALA A 278 -10.40 8.19 31.19
CA ALA A 278 -8.95 8.26 31.31
C ALA A 278 -8.36 9.50 30.60
N TRP A 279 -8.89 9.86 29.43
CA TRP A 279 -8.49 11.08 28.72
C TRP A 279 -8.86 12.35 29.49
N GLU A 280 -10.06 12.42 30.07
CA GLU A 280 -10.48 13.54 30.91
C GLU A 280 -9.55 13.76 32.11
N GLN A 281 -9.03 12.68 32.71
CA GLN A 281 -8.07 12.75 33.82
C GLN A 281 -6.66 13.14 33.36
N TRP A 282 -6.23 12.71 32.17
CA TRP A 282 -4.87 12.92 31.68
C TRP A 282 -4.60 14.34 31.17
N TRP A 283 -5.56 14.97 30.48
CA TRP A 283 -5.34 16.30 29.89
C TRP A 283 -5.06 17.42 30.90
N PRO A 284 -5.83 17.60 31.98
CA PRO A 284 -5.64 18.72 32.90
C PRO A 284 -4.20 18.89 33.43
N PRO A 285 -3.50 17.86 33.92
CA PRO A 285 -2.11 18.02 34.35
C PRO A 285 -1.15 18.33 33.18
N VAL A 286 -1.39 17.79 31.97
CA VAL A 286 -0.56 18.06 30.79
C VAL A 286 -0.72 19.51 30.34
N ILE A 287 -1.95 20.01 30.27
CA ILE A 287 -2.27 21.39 29.91
C ILE A 287 -1.58 22.35 30.87
N ARG A 288 -1.68 22.11 32.19
CA ARG A 288 -0.96 22.92 33.19
C ARG A 288 0.55 22.97 32.93
N LYS A 289 1.17 21.86 32.55
CA LYS A 289 2.61 21.81 32.23
C LYS A 289 2.95 22.56 30.94
N LEU A 290 2.12 22.43 29.91
CA LEU A 290 2.27 23.17 28.66
C LEU A 290 2.13 24.69 28.87
N ASP A 291 1.13 25.11 29.67
CA ASP A 291 0.93 26.51 30.03
C ASP A 291 2.11 27.06 30.85
N MET A 292 2.62 26.27 31.80
CA MET A 292 3.84 26.62 32.55
C MET A 292 5.06 26.78 31.63
N ALA A 293 5.27 25.87 30.67
CA ALA A 293 6.37 25.97 29.72
C ALA A 293 6.25 27.22 28.84
N HIS A 294 5.03 27.51 28.36
CA HIS A 294 4.75 28.70 27.57
C HIS A 294 5.00 29.99 28.37
N GLY A 295 4.52 30.04 29.62
CA GLY A 295 4.74 31.16 30.54
C GLY A 295 6.23 31.44 30.78
N ILE A 296 7.03 30.40 30.99
CA ILE A 296 8.49 30.51 31.18
C ILE A 296 9.18 31.11 29.95
N GLN A 297 8.73 30.76 28.76
CA GLN A 297 9.32 31.33 27.54
C GLN A 297 8.94 32.78 27.29
N SER A 298 7.74 33.19 27.71
CA SER A 298 7.28 34.57 27.58
C SER A 298 7.93 35.53 28.58
N HIS A 299 8.55 35.03 29.65
CA HIS A 299 9.24 35.87 30.63
C HIS A 299 10.67 36.22 30.22
N MET A 300 11.07 37.47 30.49
CA MET A 300 12.45 37.95 30.35
C MET A 300 13.33 37.45 31.50
N GLU A 301 13.71 36.16 31.45
CA GLU A 301 14.69 35.56 32.36
C GLU A 301 16.03 35.31 31.66
N ASP A 302 17.10 35.14 32.45
CA ASP A 302 18.39 34.64 31.99
C ASP A 302 18.22 33.30 31.24
N GLU A 303 18.84 33.21 30.06
CA GLU A 303 18.62 32.12 29.11
C GLU A 303 18.97 30.75 29.69
N SER A 304 20.01 30.66 30.52
CA SER A 304 20.44 29.40 31.14
C SER A 304 19.39 28.87 32.12
N ARG A 305 18.82 29.76 32.94
CA ARG A 305 17.74 29.40 33.89
C ARG A 305 16.46 29.00 33.18
N ARG A 306 16.10 29.72 32.11
CA ARG A 306 14.97 29.40 31.25
C ARG A 306 15.12 27.99 30.65
N CYS A 307 16.27 27.70 30.05
CA CYS A 307 16.58 26.39 29.48
C CYS A 307 16.49 25.25 30.50
N ALA A 308 17.02 25.43 31.72
CA ALA A 308 16.95 24.43 32.77
C ALA A 308 15.52 24.13 33.23
N ARG A 309 14.67 25.16 33.40
CA ARG A 309 13.26 24.97 33.79
C ARG A 309 12.44 24.30 32.68
N VAL A 310 12.66 24.70 31.44
CA VAL A 310 12.02 24.09 30.27
C VAL A 310 12.43 22.62 30.14
N ALA A 311 13.71 22.30 30.32
CA ALA A 311 14.20 20.92 30.31
C ALA A 311 13.54 20.07 31.42
N ARG A 312 13.36 20.62 32.63
CA ARG A 312 12.63 19.94 33.70
C ARG A 312 11.19 19.64 33.31
N ILE A 313 10.47 20.60 32.73
CA ILE A 313 9.09 20.38 32.27
C ILE A 313 9.03 19.32 31.16
N ARG A 314 10.01 19.30 30.23
CA ARG A 314 10.09 18.23 29.22
C ARG A 314 10.24 16.85 29.87
N GLY A 315 11.12 16.72 30.86
CA GLY A 315 11.27 15.46 31.60
C GLY A 315 9.99 15.03 32.33
N GLU A 316 9.23 15.98 32.89
CA GLU A 316 7.92 15.71 33.48
C GLU A 316 6.88 15.27 32.43
N LEU A 317 6.82 15.94 31.28
CA LEU A 317 5.95 15.56 30.16
C LEU A 317 6.29 14.17 29.61
N ASP A 318 7.58 13.83 29.55
CA ASP A 318 8.04 12.49 29.14
C ASP A 318 7.61 11.41 30.13
N ALA A 319 7.67 11.69 31.44
CA ALA A 319 7.15 10.78 32.45
C ALA A 319 5.63 10.60 32.33
N MET A 320 4.90 11.66 31.98
CA MET A 320 3.45 11.61 31.75
C MET A 320 3.06 10.87 30.46
N ALA A 321 3.95 10.83 29.46
CA ALA A 321 3.72 10.09 28.22
C ALA A 321 3.56 8.57 28.46
N SER A 322 4.23 8.02 29.47
CA SER A 322 4.10 6.60 29.86
C SER A 322 2.73 6.25 30.43
N GLY A 323 2.00 7.24 30.97
CA GLY A 323 0.62 7.09 31.47
C GLY A 323 -0.44 7.61 30.49
N MET A 324 -0.06 7.91 29.24
CA MET A 324 -0.97 8.42 28.23
C MET A 324 -1.99 7.34 27.84
N PRO A 325 -3.31 7.61 27.93
CA PRO A 325 -4.31 6.68 27.40
C PRO A 325 -4.11 6.47 25.89
N PRO A 326 -4.51 5.33 25.31
CA PRO A 326 -4.38 5.14 23.88
C PRO A 326 -5.29 6.09 23.08
N GLU A 327 -4.81 6.58 21.96
CA GLU A 327 -5.60 7.49 21.11
C GLU A 327 -6.67 6.76 20.29
N LEU A 328 -7.77 7.47 20.02
CA LEU A 328 -8.89 7.08 19.19
C LEU A 328 -9.36 8.26 18.34
N GLU A 329 -9.26 8.12 17.01
CA GLU A 329 -9.84 9.04 16.03
C GLU A 329 -11.37 8.78 15.95
N PRO A 330 -12.20 9.71 16.46
CA PRO A 330 -13.64 9.43 16.63
C PRO A 330 -14.42 9.29 15.33
N ARG A 331 -13.99 9.99 14.27
CA ARG A 331 -14.68 10.00 12.99
C ARG A 331 -14.46 8.67 12.26
N ALA A 332 -13.22 8.21 12.19
CA ALA A 332 -12.88 6.93 11.59
C ALA A 332 -13.56 5.78 12.32
N PHE A 333 -13.61 5.82 13.66
CA PHE A 333 -14.33 4.82 14.44
C PHE A 333 -15.85 4.85 14.18
N SER A 334 -16.46 6.04 14.10
CA SER A 334 -17.89 6.19 13.77
C SER A 334 -18.21 5.64 12.38
N GLU A 335 -17.38 5.95 11.38
CA GLU A 335 -17.51 5.41 10.03
C GLU A 335 -17.36 3.88 10.03
N ALA A 336 -16.43 3.33 10.82
CA ALA A 336 -16.25 1.90 10.95
C ALA A 336 -17.45 1.17 11.58
N LEU A 337 -18.04 1.71 12.65
CA LEU A 337 -19.23 1.12 13.26
C LEU A 337 -20.38 0.98 12.26
N LEU A 338 -20.57 2.00 11.42
CA LEU A 338 -21.63 2.04 10.42
C LEU A 338 -21.37 1.02 9.32
N VAL A 339 -20.15 0.95 8.80
CA VAL A 339 -19.79 -0.01 7.75
C VAL A 339 -19.78 -1.46 8.27
N ALA A 340 -19.25 -1.71 9.47
CA ALA A 340 -19.28 -3.02 10.12
C ALA A 340 -20.70 -3.54 10.35
N SER A 341 -21.67 -2.63 10.39
CA SER A 341 -23.07 -2.97 10.57
C SER A 341 -23.81 -3.25 9.26
N ALA A 342 -23.22 -2.92 8.10
CA ALA A 342 -23.81 -3.11 6.78
C ALA A 342 -23.51 -4.51 6.17
N GLU A 343 -24.19 -4.83 5.06
CA GLU A 343 -24.06 -6.11 4.34
C GLU A 343 -22.62 -6.56 4.03
N PRO A 344 -21.68 -5.69 3.59
CA PRO A 344 -20.31 -6.11 3.26
C PRO A 344 -19.57 -6.79 4.42
N PHE A 345 -19.95 -6.48 5.67
CA PHE A 345 -19.35 -7.04 6.88
C PHE A 345 -20.23 -8.10 7.56
N ALA A 346 -21.45 -8.35 7.06
CA ALA A 346 -22.44 -9.17 7.75
C ALA A 346 -21.94 -10.59 8.08
N ALA A 347 -21.18 -11.22 7.19
CA ALA A 347 -20.59 -12.54 7.42
C ALA A 347 -19.50 -12.53 8.52
N GLY A 348 -18.80 -11.40 8.70
CA GLY A 348 -17.75 -11.20 9.71
C GLY A 348 -18.28 -10.71 11.05
N PHE A 349 -19.51 -10.18 11.11
CA PHE A 349 -20.09 -9.55 12.29
C PHE A 349 -20.08 -10.45 13.54
N GLU A 350 -20.68 -11.63 13.46
CA GLU A 350 -20.77 -12.54 14.62
C GLU A 350 -19.39 -13.03 15.10
N PRO A 351 -18.48 -13.48 14.21
CA PRO A 351 -17.09 -13.74 14.57
C PRO A 351 -16.39 -12.54 15.23
N ALA A 352 -16.51 -11.33 14.67
CA ALA A 352 -15.92 -10.12 15.23
C ALA A 352 -16.45 -9.86 16.65
N CYS A 353 -17.77 -9.96 16.86
CA CYS A 353 -18.36 -9.81 18.19
C CYS A 353 -17.83 -10.84 19.19
N ARG A 354 -17.50 -12.07 18.77
CA ARG A 354 -16.93 -13.09 19.66
C ARG A 354 -15.47 -12.82 19.98
N VAL A 355 -14.68 -12.34 19.01
CA VAL A 355 -13.30 -11.89 19.23
C VAL A 355 -13.28 -10.71 20.21
N LEU A 356 -14.05 -9.65 19.94
CA LEU A 356 -14.09 -8.45 20.78
C LEU A 356 -14.50 -8.74 22.23
N ARG A 357 -15.43 -9.69 22.45
CA ARG A 357 -15.82 -10.14 23.81
C ARG A 357 -14.70 -10.81 24.60
N ARG A 358 -13.70 -11.39 23.92
CA ARG A 358 -12.59 -12.11 24.57
C ARG A 358 -11.42 -11.20 24.93
N LEU A 359 -11.36 -10.00 24.35
CA LEU A 359 -10.37 -8.99 24.68
C LEU A 359 -10.80 -8.31 26.00
N GLY A 360 -10.35 -8.85 27.13
CA GLY A 360 -10.71 -8.37 28.47
C GLY A 360 -10.02 -7.07 28.89
N ASP A 361 -10.42 -6.55 30.07
CA ASP A 361 -9.92 -5.34 30.78
C ASP A 361 -10.33 -3.95 30.24
N GLY A 362 -10.05 -2.88 31.00
CA GLY A 362 -10.41 -1.49 30.66
C GLY A 362 -9.47 -0.78 29.67
N HIS A 363 -8.23 -1.27 29.48
CA HIS A 363 -7.30 -0.72 28.48
C HIS A 363 -7.59 -1.28 27.07
N SER A 364 -8.45 -2.29 26.97
CA SER A 364 -8.87 -2.89 25.71
C SER A 364 -9.82 -2.05 24.85
N ALA A 365 -10.37 -0.93 25.32
CA ALA A 365 -11.38 -0.18 24.55
C ALA A 365 -10.83 0.35 23.21
N ALA A 366 -9.67 1.03 23.25
CA ALA A 366 -8.99 1.50 22.04
C ALA A 366 -8.47 0.36 21.17
N LEU A 367 -8.04 -0.75 21.78
CA LEU A 367 -7.64 -1.96 21.06
C LEU A 367 -8.83 -2.58 20.31
N ARG A 368 -9.99 -2.72 20.98
CA ARG A 368 -11.25 -3.21 20.41
C ARG A 368 -11.74 -2.31 19.28
N ALA A 369 -11.69 -1.00 19.47
CA ALA A 369 -12.00 0.00 18.44
C ALA A 369 -11.03 -0.07 17.24
N GLY A 370 -9.73 -0.19 17.52
CA GLY A 370 -8.68 -0.32 16.51
C GLY A 370 -8.81 -1.57 15.66
N LEU A 371 -9.04 -2.73 16.29
CA LEU A 371 -9.29 -3.99 15.60
C LEU A 371 -10.55 -3.92 14.73
N LEU A 372 -11.65 -3.38 15.26
CA LEU A 372 -12.86 -3.19 14.49
C LEU A 372 -12.62 -2.30 13.26
N LEU A 373 -11.96 -1.16 13.45
CA LEU A 373 -11.60 -0.24 12.37
C LEU A 373 -10.73 -0.94 11.32
N ARG A 374 -9.73 -1.73 11.74
CA ARG A 374 -8.88 -2.52 10.82
C ARG A 374 -9.70 -3.51 10.00
N TRP A 375 -10.56 -4.31 10.63
CA TRP A 375 -11.36 -5.29 9.92
C TRP A 375 -12.35 -4.65 8.95
N VAL A 376 -12.88 -3.48 9.28
CA VAL A 376 -13.73 -2.72 8.37
C VAL A 376 -12.94 -2.18 7.19
N LEU A 377 -11.76 -1.61 7.43
CA LEU A 377 -10.88 -1.14 6.36
C LEU A 377 -10.52 -2.33 5.44
N LEU A 378 -10.15 -3.48 6.01
CA LEU A 378 -9.90 -4.72 5.24
C LEU A 378 -11.12 -5.19 4.44
N ALA A 379 -12.33 -5.10 5.00
CA ALA A 379 -13.55 -5.51 4.31
C ALA A 379 -14.00 -4.52 3.22
N THR A 380 -13.44 -3.32 3.18
CA THR A 380 -13.87 -2.24 2.25
C THR A 380 -12.81 -1.76 1.28
N LEU A 381 -11.54 -2.05 1.55
CA LEU A 381 -10.43 -1.72 0.67
C LEU A 381 -10.46 -2.64 -0.56
N PRO A 382 -10.33 -2.07 -1.77
CA PRO A 382 -10.16 -2.83 -3.00
C PRO A 382 -8.71 -3.22 -3.16
N SER A 383 -8.41 -4.47 -2.86
CA SER A 383 -7.04 -4.98 -2.96
C SER A 383 -7.04 -6.49 -3.13
N TRP A 384 -5.86 -6.96 -3.49
CA TRP A 384 -5.34 -8.31 -3.73
C TRP A 384 -5.62 -9.39 -2.66
N TRP A 385 -6.64 -9.20 -1.82
CA TRP A 385 -7.10 -10.20 -0.84
C TRP A 385 -8.59 -10.46 -0.98
N GLU A 386 -9.05 -11.62 -0.51
CA GLU A 386 -10.47 -12.00 -0.60
C GLU A 386 -11.26 -11.59 0.66
N PRO A 387 -12.24 -10.65 0.59
CA PRO A 387 -13.04 -10.27 1.77
C PRO A 387 -13.79 -11.44 2.43
N ARG A 388 -14.07 -12.49 1.66
CA ARG A 388 -14.70 -13.74 2.14
C ARG A 388 -13.82 -14.52 3.12
N ARG A 389 -12.52 -14.22 3.20
CA ARG A 389 -11.56 -14.84 4.14
C ARG A 389 -11.58 -14.18 5.53
N LEU A 390 -12.09 -12.96 5.67
CA LEU A 390 -12.16 -12.27 6.97
C LEU A 390 -12.94 -13.08 8.04
N PRO A 391 -14.12 -13.68 7.75
CA PRO A 391 -14.78 -14.57 8.71
C PRO A 391 -13.94 -15.78 9.13
N VAL A 392 -13.06 -16.30 8.26
CA VAL A 392 -12.15 -17.41 8.59
C VAL A 392 -11.09 -16.94 9.58
N LEU A 393 -10.45 -15.80 9.30
CA LEU A 393 -9.50 -15.14 10.20
C LEU A 393 -10.11 -14.89 11.58
N LEU A 394 -11.30 -14.28 11.64
CA LEU A 394 -11.96 -13.95 12.90
C LEU A 394 -12.33 -15.21 13.71
N ARG A 395 -12.77 -16.30 13.05
CA ARG A 395 -13.05 -17.57 13.73
C ARG A 395 -11.77 -18.22 14.27
N ALA A 396 -10.70 -18.20 13.50
CA ALA A 396 -9.41 -18.75 13.92
C ALA A 396 -8.82 -17.93 15.09
N MET A 397 -8.90 -16.59 15.01
CA MET A 397 -8.52 -15.69 16.11
C MET A 397 -9.38 -15.93 17.36
N GLU A 398 -10.69 -16.10 17.22
CA GLU A 398 -11.57 -16.41 18.34
C GLU A 398 -11.20 -17.75 19.01
N ALA A 399 -10.93 -18.79 18.22
CA ALA A 399 -10.50 -20.09 18.73
C ALA A 399 -9.16 -19.97 19.48
N HIS A 400 -8.21 -19.21 18.92
CA HIS A 400 -6.93 -18.94 19.55
C HIS A 400 -7.09 -18.20 20.90
N LEU A 401 -7.84 -17.09 20.94
CA LEU A 401 -8.13 -16.34 22.17
C LEU A 401 -8.90 -17.16 23.21
N ARG A 402 -9.67 -18.16 22.77
CA ARG A 402 -10.37 -19.09 23.67
C ARG A 402 -9.40 -20.04 24.36
N ALA A 403 -8.43 -20.57 23.63
CA ALA A 403 -7.39 -21.42 24.18
C ALA A 403 -6.36 -20.61 25.02
N HIS A 404 -6.20 -19.32 24.70
CA HIS A 404 -5.14 -18.46 25.19
C HIS A 404 -5.67 -17.07 25.59
N PRO A 405 -6.32 -16.94 26.77
CA PRO A 405 -7.04 -15.72 27.14
C PRO A 405 -6.18 -14.55 27.65
N ASP A 406 -4.85 -14.66 27.61
CA ASP A 406 -3.95 -13.63 28.11
C ASP A 406 -3.66 -12.52 27.08
N ASP A 407 -3.29 -11.33 27.55
CA ASP A 407 -2.98 -10.16 26.72
C ASP A 407 -1.91 -10.44 25.65
N ALA A 408 -0.97 -11.34 25.94
CA ALA A 408 0.12 -11.69 25.05
C ALA A 408 -0.35 -12.40 23.76
N SER A 409 -1.54 -12.99 23.74
CA SER A 409 -2.15 -13.61 22.55
C SER A 409 -2.53 -12.59 21.47
N THR A 410 -2.70 -11.32 21.86
CA THR A 410 -3.08 -10.22 20.96
C THR A 410 -1.88 -9.38 20.52
N GLY A 411 -0.70 -9.69 21.05
CA GLY A 411 0.55 -8.95 20.84
C GLY A 411 0.79 -8.51 19.39
N PRO A 412 0.67 -9.43 18.39
CA PRO A 412 0.92 -9.10 16.98
C PRO A 412 -0.02 -8.02 16.42
N TRP A 413 -1.25 -7.95 16.90
CA TRP A 413 -2.23 -6.96 16.44
C TRP A 413 -2.24 -5.70 17.30
N ARG A 414 -1.77 -5.74 18.56
CA ARG A 414 -1.98 -4.66 19.53
C ARG A 414 -1.39 -3.32 19.05
N ALA A 415 -0.13 -3.29 18.66
CA ALA A 415 0.53 -2.05 18.23
C ALA A 415 -0.13 -1.47 16.96
N LEU A 416 -0.45 -2.32 15.99
CA LEU A 416 -1.11 -1.93 14.74
C LEU A 416 -2.54 -1.44 14.99
N ALA A 417 -3.33 -2.16 15.77
CA ALA A 417 -4.69 -1.78 16.13
C ALA A 417 -4.73 -0.45 16.88
N LEU A 418 -3.84 -0.24 17.85
CA LEU A 418 -3.75 1.04 18.55
C LEU A 418 -3.31 2.19 17.63
N ARG A 419 -2.39 1.94 16.69
CA ARG A 419 -2.01 2.93 15.67
C ARG A 419 -3.17 3.25 14.73
N THR A 420 -3.91 2.24 14.28
CA THR A 420 -5.10 2.42 13.44
C THR A 420 -6.19 3.18 14.19
N ALA A 421 -6.43 2.86 15.47
CA ALA A 421 -7.34 3.62 16.32
C ALA A 421 -6.92 5.09 16.41
N ALA A 422 -5.64 5.37 16.68
CA ALA A 422 -5.11 6.72 16.83
C ALA A 422 -5.21 7.57 15.55
N THR A 423 -4.90 6.96 14.40
CA THR A 423 -4.75 7.69 13.13
C THR A 423 -6.01 7.70 12.27
N GLY A 424 -6.91 6.74 12.49
CA GLY A 424 -8.02 6.48 11.57
C GLY A 424 -7.57 5.93 10.21
N LYS A 425 -6.27 5.66 10.04
CA LYS A 425 -5.67 5.31 8.75
C LYS A 425 -5.33 3.83 8.67
N TRP A 426 -5.41 3.33 7.45
CA TRP A 426 -4.90 2.02 7.10
C TRP A 426 -3.37 1.99 7.29
N THR A 427 -2.88 0.91 7.89
CA THR A 427 -1.46 0.58 7.92
C THR A 427 -1.32 -0.90 7.62
N THR A 428 -0.38 -1.23 6.74
CA THR A 428 -0.09 -2.61 6.38
C THR A 428 0.25 -3.43 7.62
N GLY A 429 -0.26 -4.65 7.68
CA GLY A 429 -0.26 -5.45 8.90
C GLY A 429 -0.40 -6.94 8.65
N LEU A 430 -0.25 -7.71 9.73
CA LEU A 430 -0.39 -9.16 9.70
C LEU A 430 -1.71 -9.66 9.12
N ASP A 431 -2.81 -9.01 9.49
CA ASP A 431 -4.15 -9.32 9.00
C ASP A 431 -4.27 -9.17 7.47
N GLU A 432 -3.50 -8.28 6.86
CA GLU A 432 -3.40 -8.17 5.40
C GLU A 432 -2.65 -9.36 4.81
N ALA A 433 -1.47 -9.68 5.36
CA ALA A 433 -0.67 -10.82 4.92
C ALA A 433 -1.40 -12.17 5.11
N LEU A 434 -2.24 -12.30 6.14
CA LEU A 434 -3.09 -13.49 6.35
C LEU A 434 -4.28 -13.57 5.39
N LEU A 435 -4.67 -12.46 4.76
CA LEU A 435 -5.79 -12.41 3.83
C LEU A 435 -5.32 -12.43 2.37
N ASP A 436 -4.01 -12.28 2.11
CA ASP A 436 -3.35 -12.37 0.79
C ASP A 436 -3.95 -13.50 -0.06
N GLU A 437 -4.25 -13.21 -1.34
CA GLU A 437 -4.81 -14.17 -2.27
C GLU A 437 -3.95 -15.44 -2.41
N ASP A 438 -2.62 -15.30 -2.34
CA ASP A 438 -1.65 -16.39 -2.42
C ASP A 438 -1.70 -17.33 -1.20
N LEU A 439 -2.27 -16.86 -0.08
CA LEU A 439 -2.35 -17.64 1.16
C LEU A 439 -3.67 -18.42 1.28
N GLU A 440 -3.64 -19.73 1.13
CA GLU A 440 -4.86 -20.55 1.25
C GLU A 440 -5.58 -20.37 2.61
N PRO A 441 -6.94 -20.40 2.66
CA PRO A 441 -7.68 -20.17 3.91
C PRO A 441 -7.31 -21.10 5.09
N ARG A 442 -6.81 -22.32 4.80
CA ARG A 442 -6.31 -23.26 5.82
C ARG A 442 -5.04 -22.79 6.50
N ASN A 443 -4.21 -21.99 5.82
CA ASN A 443 -2.98 -21.45 6.38
C ASN A 443 -3.26 -20.39 7.45
N ILE A 444 -4.42 -19.73 7.42
CA ILE A 444 -4.86 -18.85 8.50
C ILE A 444 -5.02 -19.62 9.81
N VAL A 445 -5.60 -20.82 9.77
CA VAL A 445 -5.74 -21.67 10.96
C VAL A 445 -4.37 -22.14 11.44
N ARG A 446 -3.53 -22.60 10.50
CA ARG A 446 -2.15 -23.05 10.78
C ARG A 446 -1.26 -21.94 11.36
N PHE A 447 -1.51 -20.69 11.00
CA PHE A 447 -0.85 -19.54 11.63
C PHE A 447 -1.15 -19.47 13.13
N PHE A 448 -2.39 -19.65 13.55
CA PHE A 448 -2.72 -19.65 14.98
C PHE A 448 -2.22 -20.91 15.71
N GLU A 449 -2.10 -22.04 15.02
CA GLU A 449 -1.42 -23.25 15.52
C GLU A 449 0.07 -22.98 15.74
N ALA A 450 0.74 -22.35 14.77
CA ALA A 450 2.14 -21.94 14.84
C ALA A 450 2.38 -21.00 16.04
N MET A 451 1.52 -20.00 16.23
CA MET A 451 1.56 -19.08 17.37
C MET A 451 1.38 -19.79 18.71
N ALA A 452 0.49 -20.79 18.79
CA ALA A 452 0.29 -21.59 20.00
C ALA A 452 1.52 -22.45 20.30
N TRP A 453 2.10 -23.08 19.27
CA TRP A 453 3.33 -23.86 19.41
C TRP A 453 4.49 -23.02 19.92
N LEU A 454 4.72 -21.84 19.34
CA LEU A 454 5.79 -20.92 19.76
C LEU A 454 5.64 -20.47 21.21
N ARG A 455 4.41 -20.24 21.66
CA ARG A 455 4.13 -19.89 23.04
C ARG A 455 4.57 -21.00 24.00
N GLU A 456 4.29 -22.25 23.66
CA GLU A 456 4.60 -23.40 24.51
C GLU A 456 6.10 -23.73 24.51
N HIS A 457 6.75 -23.64 23.35
CA HIS A 457 8.11 -24.15 23.15
C HIS A 457 9.19 -23.06 23.12
N ALA A 458 8.84 -21.80 22.89
CA ALA A 458 9.77 -20.66 22.77
C ALA A 458 9.22 -19.35 23.38
N PRO A 459 8.86 -19.33 24.68
CA PRO A 459 8.15 -18.21 25.30
C PRO A 459 8.93 -16.90 25.39
N THR A 460 10.26 -16.94 25.26
CA THR A 460 11.16 -15.79 25.43
C THR A 460 11.36 -14.97 24.16
N VAL A 461 10.85 -15.42 23.00
CA VAL A 461 11.12 -14.78 21.72
C VAL A 461 10.09 -13.64 21.48
N ASP A 462 10.55 -12.46 21.06
CA ASP A 462 9.69 -11.27 20.81
C ASP A 462 8.72 -11.52 19.66
N ARG A 463 7.41 -11.48 19.95
CA ARG A 463 6.30 -11.88 19.06
C ARG A 463 6.03 -10.90 17.92
N GLY A 464 6.42 -9.63 18.05
CA GLY A 464 6.15 -8.61 17.03
C GLY A 464 6.82 -8.93 15.68
N ALA A 465 8.12 -9.23 15.71
CA ALA A 465 8.93 -9.50 14.52
C ALA A 465 8.70 -10.89 13.90
N GLN A 466 8.20 -11.87 14.67
CA GLN A 466 8.02 -13.27 14.22
C GLN A 466 6.88 -13.41 13.24
N THR A 467 5.90 -12.53 13.36
CA THR A 467 4.57 -12.79 12.87
C THR A 467 4.55 -12.75 11.34
N TYR A 468 5.30 -11.83 10.72
CA TYR A 468 5.52 -11.84 9.27
C TYR A 468 6.37 -13.03 8.82
N CYS A 469 7.43 -13.38 9.56
CA CYS A 469 8.26 -14.55 9.24
C CYS A 469 7.44 -15.85 9.19
N ILE A 470 6.53 -16.06 10.14
CA ILE A 470 5.62 -17.21 10.16
C ILE A 470 4.70 -17.21 8.93
N VAL A 471 4.15 -16.06 8.54
CA VAL A 471 3.30 -15.97 7.35
C VAL A 471 4.08 -16.36 6.09
N ARG A 472 5.28 -15.82 5.89
CA ARG A 472 6.14 -16.17 4.74
C ARG A 472 6.56 -17.64 4.74
N LEU A 473 6.81 -18.22 5.92
CA LEU A 473 7.08 -19.65 6.07
C LEU A 473 5.83 -20.49 5.75
N LEU A 474 4.64 -20.02 6.09
CA LEU A 474 3.38 -20.70 5.76
C LEU A 474 3.05 -20.63 4.26
N GLU A 475 3.30 -19.50 3.61
CA GLU A 475 3.25 -19.37 2.15
C GLU A 475 4.21 -20.36 1.48
N ALA A 476 5.41 -20.53 2.04
CA ALA A 476 6.44 -21.39 1.49
C ALA A 476 6.19 -22.89 1.73
N LEU A 477 5.70 -23.27 2.91
CA LEU A 477 5.73 -24.65 3.42
C LEU A 477 4.35 -25.27 3.60
N HIS A 478 3.30 -24.45 3.73
CA HIS A 478 1.94 -24.90 4.04
C HIS A 478 1.87 -25.84 5.27
N ASP A 479 2.69 -25.61 6.30
CA ASP A 479 2.73 -26.39 7.54
C ASP A 479 2.98 -25.46 8.75
N GLY A 480 2.01 -25.42 9.67
CA GLY A 480 2.02 -24.52 10.84
C GLY A 480 3.11 -24.85 11.86
N GLU A 481 3.25 -26.12 12.19
CA GLU A 481 4.25 -26.57 13.17
C GLU A 481 5.66 -26.38 12.60
N LEU A 482 5.86 -26.75 11.33
CA LEU A 482 7.15 -26.58 10.67
C LEU A 482 7.53 -25.10 10.53
N ALA A 483 6.59 -24.23 10.15
CA ALA A 483 6.83 -22.79 10.09
C ALA A 483 7.25 -22.24 11.46
N ALA A 484 6.56 -22.64 12.54
CA ALA A 484 6.91 -22.26 13.90
C ALA A 484 8.31 -22.76 14.31
N ARG A 485 8.62 -24.02 14.02
CA ARG A 485 9.92 -24.63 14.32
C ARG A 485 11.06 -23.94 13.60
N LEU A 486 10.85 -23.50 12.35
CA LEU A 486 11.84 -22.81 11.55
C LEU A 486 11.98 -21.32 11.90
N SER A 487 10.92 -20.68 12.41
CA SER A 487 10.99 -19.27 12.80
C SER A 487 11.85 -19.03 14.04
N VAL A 488 11.86 -19.96 15.00
CA VAL A 488 12.66 -19.85 16.24
C VAL A 488 14.16 -19.61 15.95
N PRO A 489 14.85 -20.48 15.17
CA PRO A 489 16.26 -20.29 14.91
C PRO A 489 16.53 -19.07 14.03
N MET A 490 15.62 -18.67 13.11
CA MET A 490 15.77 -17.42 12.34
C MET A 490 15.81 -16.17 13.24
N LEU A 491 14.94 -16.13 14.26
CA LEU A 491 14.85 -15.01 15.20
C LEU A 491 16.10 -14.90 16.07
N HIS A 492 16.64 -16.02 16.55
CA HIS A 492 17.88 -16.03 17.32
C HIS A 492 19.09 -15.51 16.54
N HIS A 493 19.07 -15.63 15.21
CA HIS A 493 20.14 -15.14 14.33
C HIS A 493 19.89 -13.71 13.82
N GLY A 494 18.83 -13.03 14.29
CA GLY A 494 18.51 -11.67 13.86
C GLY A 494 18.00 -11.56 12.42
N GLN A 495 17.56 -12.67 11.81
CA GLN A 495 16.99 -12.69 10.46
C GLN A 495 15.47 -12.47 10.49
N HIS A 496 15.05 -11.24 10.75
CA HIS A 496 13.64 -10.87 10.87
C HIS A 496 13.22 -9.76 9.91
N ASP A 497 14.01 -9.48 8.88
CA ASP A 497 13.61 -8.51 7.85
C ASP A 497 12.38 -9.04 7.10
N ASP A 498 11.35 -8.19 7.01
CA ASP A 498 10.00 -8.49 6.48
C ASP A 498 9.94 -8.93 5.00
N TRP A 499 11.09 -9.17 4.37
CA TRP A 499 11.23 -9.22 2.91
C TRP A 499 11.82 -10.52 2.37
N HIS A 500 11.99 -11.55 3.20
CA HIS A 500 12.40 -12.84 2.66
C HIS A 500 11.32 -13.38 1.71
N ASP A 501 11.74 -13.63 0.48
CA ASP A 501 10.90 -14.19 -0.58
C ASP A 501 10.48 -15.63 -0.22
N ALA A 502 9.19 -15.95 -0.35
CA ALA A 502 8.68 -17.28 0.00
C ALA A 502 9.36 -18.41 -0.80
N GLN A 503 9.81 -18.12 -2.03
CA GLN A 503 10.55 -19.08 -2.85
C GLN A 503 11.97 -19.31 -2.30
N LEU A 504 12.61 -18.28 -1.74
CA LEU A 504 13.89 -18.42 -1.03
C LEU A 504 13.73 -19.31 0.20
N LEU A 505 12.70 -19.08 1.03
CA LEU A 505 12.45 -19.89 2.23
C LEU A 505 12.15 -21.35 1.88
N ALA A 506 11.33 -21.59 0.85
CA ALA A 506 11.06 -22.95 0.34
C ALA A 506 12.34 -23.64 -0.17
N ALA A 507 13.21 -22.90 -0.87
CA ALA A 507 14.49 -23.40 -1.35
C ALA A 507 15.47 -23.72 -0.22
N ALA A 508 15.54 -22.86 0.80
CA ALA A 508 16.33 -23.09 2.00
C ALA A 508 15.85 -24.32 2.76
N TRP A 509 14.54 -24.52 2.89
CA TRP A 509 13.98 -25.70 3.55
C TRP A 509 14.25 -26.97 2.75
N SER A 510 14.05 -26.95 1.43
CA SER A 510 14.36 -28.08 0.57
C SER A 510 15.84 -28.50 0.62
N ALA A 511 16.75 -27.58 0.96
CA ALA A 511 18.16 -27.89 1.20
C ALA A 511 18.42 -28.30 2.67
N ALA A 512 17.69 -27.75 3.63
CA ALA A 512 17.85 -28.01 5.06
C ALA A 512 17.39 -29.43 5.44
N GLU A 513 16.27 -29.90 4.89
CA GLU A 513 15.59 -31.12 5.34
C GLU A 513 16.53 -32.36 5.39
N PRO A 514 16.59 -33.09 6.51
CA PRO A 514 15.78 -32.95 7.74
C PRO A 514 16.39 -32.06 8.85
N GLU A 515 17.54 -31.40 8.62
CA GLU A 515 18.27 -30.62 9.64
C GLU A 515 17.75 -29.18 9.78
N VAL A 516 16.77 -28.98 10.67
CA VAL A 516 16.17 -27.66 10.98
C VAL A 516 17.21 -26.62 11.42
N GLU A 517 18.22 -27.01 12.20
CA GLU A 517 19.25 -26.09 12.73
C GLU A 517 20.10 -25.42 11.63
N ALA A 518 20.20 -26.05 10.45
CA ALA A 518 20.93 -25.48 9.33
C ALA A 518 20.13 -24.41 8.57
N PHE A 519 18.83 -24.29 8.83
CA PHE A 519 17.92 -23.46 8.04
C PHE A 519 18.30 -21.96 8.03
N PRO A 520 18.59 -21.28 9.16
CA PRO A 520 18.96 -19.86 9.12
C PRO A 520 20.26 -19.63 8.35
N ALA A 521 21.28 -20.46 8.59
CA ALA A 521 22.54 -20.37 7.87
C ALA A 521 22.36 -20.59 6.36
N LEU A 522 21.44 -21.47 5.96
CA LEU A 522 21.06 -21.68 4.57
C LEU A 522 20.28 -20.51 3.98
N VAL A 523 19.36 -19.89 4.72
CA VAL A 523 18.68 -18.66 4.30
C VAL A 523 19.72 -17.58 4.01
N SER A 524 20.64 -17.30 4.95
CA SER A 524 21.74 -16.33 4.74
C SER A 524 22.62 -16.71 3.54
N ALA A 525 22.99 -17.99 3.41
CA ALA A 525 23.84 -18.46 2.33
C ALA A 525 23.15 -18.30 0.96
N ILE A 526 21.89 -18.70 0.84
CA ILE A 526 21.11 -18.63 -0.39
C ILE A 526 20.80 -17.18 -0.75
N GLU A 527 20.54 -16.31 0.22
CA GLU A 527 20.37 -14.88 0.01
C GLU A 527 21.66 -14.24 -0.53
N ALA A 528 22.81 -14.51 0.09
CA ALA A 528 24.11 -14.08 -0.41
C ALA A 528 24.39 -14.60 -1.83
N LEU A 529 23.96 -15.83 -2.13
CA LEU A 529 24.04 -16.40 -3.48
C LEU A 529 23.13 -15.66 -4.46
N GLY A 530 21.89 -15.34 -4.08
CA GLY A 530 20.95 -14.55 -4.89
C GLY A 530 21.52 -13.18 -5.23
N GLN A 531 22.08 -12.47 -4.24
CA GLN A 531 22.75 -11.17 -4.42
C GLN A 531 23.98 -11.27 -5.33
N THR A 532 24.74 -12.36 -5.26
CA THR A 532 25.92 -12.56 -6.11
C THR A 532 25.53 -13.00 -7.53
N THR A 533 24.43 -13.75 -7.67
CA THR A 533 24.04 -14.36 -8.94
C THR A 533 23.13 -13.53 -9.80
N GLU A 534 22.33 -12.67 -9.17
CA GLU A 534 21.17 -12.00 -9.76
C GLU A 534 20.12 -13.01 -10.27
N LEU A 535 20.20 -14.27 -9.81
CA LEU A 535 19.22 -15.31 -10.07
C LEU A 535 18.33 -15.50 -8.85
N PRO A 536 17.03 -15.76 -9.05
CA PRO A 536 16.17 -16.16 -7.94
C PRO A 536 16.69 -17.45 -7.31
N ALA A 537 16.85 -17.43 -5.99
CA ALA A 537 17.30 -18.55 -5.16
C ALA A 537 16.66 -19.89 -5.54
N LYS A 538 15.33 -19.94 -5.66
CA LYS A 538 14.59 -21.15 -6.04
C LYS A 538 15.00 -21.68 -7.41
N THR A 539 15.29 -20.81 -8.37
CA THR A 539 15.70 -21.23 -9.71
C THR A 539 17.08 -21.89 -9.66
N LEU A 540 18.00 -21.31 -8.88
CA LEU A 540 19.34 -21.87 -8.68
C LEU A 540 19.30 -23.23 -7.98
N ILE A 541 18.57 -23.33 -6.86
CA ILE A 541 18.45 -24.57 -6.07
C ILE A 541 17.73 -25.67 -6.86
N ALA A 542 16.64 -25.35 -7.55
CA ALA A 542 15.93 -26.32 -8.39
C ALA A 542 16.79 -26.85 -9.54
N ALA A 543 17.71 -26.05 -10.07
CA ALA A 543 18.65 -26.47 -11.10
C ALA A 543 19.80 -27.32 -10.54
N LEU A 544 20.28 -27.02 -9.32
CA LEU A 544 21.40 -27.72 -8.67
C LEU A 544 21.02 -29.08 -8.08
N LEU A 545 19.82 -29.24 -7.54
CA LEU A 545 19.42 -30.47 -6.85
C LEU A 545 19.50 -31.72 -7.77
N PRO A 546 19.04 -31.69 -9.03
CA PRO A 546 19.26 -32.77 -9.98
C PRO A 546 20.76 -33.04 -10.26
N ALA A 547 21.58 -31.99 -10.36
CA ALA A 547 23.02 -32.15 -10.56
C ALA A 547 23.70 -32.80 -9.35
N MET A 548 23.15 -32.62 -8.15
CA MET A 548 23.55 -33.33 -6.93
C MET A 548 22.93 -34.73 -6.81
N ARG A 549 22.31 -35.26 -7.89
CA ARG A 549 21.58 -36.55 -7.90
C ARG A 549 20.51 -36.65 -6.80
N GLY A 550 19.95 -35.52 -6.38
CA GLY A 550 18.97 -35.45 -5.29
C GLY A 550 19.55 -35.45 -3.86
N ASP A 551 20.89 -35.48 -3.69
CA ASP A 551 21.53 -35.48 -2.38
C ASP A 551 21.47 -34.08 -1.71
N ARG A 552 20.45 -33.89 -0.87
CA ARG A 552 20.20 -32.64 -0.14
C ARG A 552 21.27 -32.36 0.92
N ALA A 553 21.79 -33.40 1.58
CA ALA A 553 22.83 -33.23 2.61
C ALA A 553 24.13 -32.70 1.98
N LEU A 554 24.47 -33.18 0.79
CA LEU A 554 25.59 -32.66 0.02
C LEU A 554 25.36 -31.21 -0.43
N LEU A 555 24.17 -30.90 -0.97
CA LEU A 555 23.82 -29.54 -1.38
C LEU A 555 23.92 -28.58 -0.19
N ARG A 556 23.38 -28.94 0.97
CA ARG A 556 23.51 -28.19 2.22
C ARG A 556 24.96 -27.94 2.60
N THR A 557 25.78 -28.99 2.60
CA THR A 557 27.22 -28.89 2.88
C THR A 557 27.91 -27.92 1.93
N MET A 558 27.54 -27.93 0.65
CA MET A 558 28.12 -27.04 -0.35
C MET A 558 27.64 -25.59 -0.26
N LEU A 559 26.37 -25.36 0.11
CA LEU A 559 25.83 -24.01 0.31
C LEU A 559 26.44 -23.33 1.54
N LEU A 560 26.69 -24.09 2.59
CA LEU A 560 27.31 -23.61 3.83
C LEU A 560 28.85 -23.50 3.75
N ASP A 561 29.45 -23.94 2.64
CA ASP A 561 30.89 -23.79 2.41
C ASP A 561 31.26 -22.32 2.16
N ASP A 562 32.48 -21.94 2.55
CA ASP A 562 33.03 -20.62 2.25
C ASP A 562 33.31 -20.45 0.75
N ASP A 563 33.69 -21.53 0.04
CA ASP A 563 33.93 -21.52 -1.40
C ASP A 563 32.70 -21.98 -2.17
N ARG A 564 31.78 -21.05 -2.40
CA ARG A 564 30.55 -21.28 -3.17
C ARG A 564 30.74 -21.11 -4.69
N GLY A 565 31.94 -20.76 -5.15
CA GLY A 565 32.24 -20.47 -6.55
C GLY A 565 31.83 -21.58 -7.52
N PRO A 566 32.15 -22.86 -7.25
CA PRO A 566 31.74 -23.98 -8.11
C PRO A 566 30.22 -24.15 -8.21
N LEU A 567 29.51 -23.98 -7.10
CA LEU A 567 28.05 -24.08 -7.04
C LEU A 567 27.41 -22.98 -7.89
N LEU A 568 27.96 -21.77 -7.81
CA LEU A 568 27.49 -20.62 -8.57
C LEU A 568 27.62 -20.79 -10.09
N ARG A 569 28.81 -21.17 -10.56
CA ARG A 569 29.07 -21.36 -11.99
C ARG A 569 28.19 -22.48 -12.57
N CYS A 570 28.20 -23.64 -11.92
CA CYS A 570 27.40 -24.78 -12.36
C CYS A 570 25.90 -24.47 -12.32
N GLY A 571 25.40 -23.96 -11.19
CA GLY A 571 23.98 -23.69 -11.00
C GLY A 571 23.42 -22.64 -11.95
N ARG A 572 24.19 -21.59 -12.28
CA ARG A 572 23.80 -20.58 -13.27
C ARG A 572 23.63 -21.21 -14.66
N LYS A 573 24.60 -22.00 -15.12
CA LYS A 573 24.53 -22.69 -16.42
C LYS A 573 23.31 -23.61 -16.51
N LEU A 574 23.05 -24.39 -15.45
CA LEU A 574 21.89 -25.26 -15.36
C LEU A 574 20.56 -24.48 -15.32
N ALA A 575 20.52 -23.35 -14.63
CA ALA A 575 19.35 -22.48 -14.58
C ALA A 575 19.02 -21.87 -15.95
N VAL A 576 20.03 -21.47 -16.73
CA VAL A 576 19.82 -20.98 -18.10
C VAL A 576 19.29 -22.10 -19.00
N LEU A 577 19.86 -23.30 -18.93
CA LEU A 577 19.35 -24.47 -19.67
C LEU A 577 17.89 -24.79 -19.32
N ALA A 578 17.53 -24.74 -18.03
CA ALA A 578 16.16 -24.94 -17.59
C ALA A 578 15.21 -23.85 -18.12
N ALA A 579 15.63 -22.58 -18.09
CA ALA A 579 14.85 -21.46 -18.63
C ALA A 579 14.65 -21.54 -20.16
N LEU A 580 15.61 -22.14 -20.88
CA LEU A 580 15.50 -22.47 -22.31
C LEU A 580 14.63 -23.70 -22.59
N GLY A 581 14.09 -24.36 -21.56
CA GLY A 581 13.29 -25.59 -21.70
C GLY A 581 14.14 -26.85 -22.00
N ARG A 582 15.44 -26.82 -21.70
CA ARG A 582 16.40 -27.93 -21.94
C ARG A 582 17.12 -28.37 -20.65
N PRO A 583 16.42 -28.72 -19.56
CA PRO A 583 17.09 -29.13 -18.33
C PRO A 583 17.94 -30.40 -18.54
N LEU A 584 19.16 -30.41 -17.99
CA LEU A 584 20.01 -31.60 -18.02
C LEU A 584 19.46 -32.69 -17.10
N ARG A 585 19.53 -33.94 -17.57
CA ARG A 585 19.21 -35.13 -16.78
C ARG A 585 20.50 -35.74 -16.24
N PHE A 586 20.47 -36.03 -14.94
CA PHE A 586 21.54 -36.72 -14.23
C PHE A 586 21.01 -38.08 -13.78
N GLU A 587 21.75 -39.13 -14.08
CA GLU A 587 21.38 -40.49 -13.67
C GLU A 587 21.47 -40.60 -12.14
N ALA A 588 20.56 -41.39 -11.57
CA ALA A 588 20.65 -41.77 -10.17
C ALA A 588 21.92 -42.58 -9.92
N LEU A 589 22.38 -42.57 -8.67
CA LEU A 589 23.46 -43.44 -8.23
C LEU A 589 23.06 -44.90 -8.52
N SER A 590 23.84 -45.56 -9.37
CA SER A 590 23.67 -46.97 -9.71
C SER A 590 24.43 -47.83 -8.70
N ASP A 591 23.85 -48.95 -8.29
CA ASP A 591 24.43 -49.94 -7.36
C ASP A 591 25.55 -50.72 -8.08
N ARG A 592 26.65 -50.03 -8.42
CA ARG A 592 27.83 -50.64 -9.05
C ARG A 592 28.58 -51.44 -8.01
N ASP A 593 29.21 -52.51 -8.47
CA ASP A 593 30.12 -53.27 -7.62
C ASP A 593 31.14 -52.33 -6.96
N PRO A 594 31.43 -52.51 -5.66
CA PRO A 594 32.36 -51.66 -4.95
C PRO A 594 33.73 -51.71 -5.63
N PRO A 595 34.41 -50.57 -5.82
CA PRO A 595 35.69 -50.56 -6.49
C PRO A 595 36.73 -51.36 -5.71
N ASP A 596 37.59 -52.12 -6.40
CA ASP A 596 38.60 -53.01 -5.77
C ASP A 596 39.50 -52.30 -4.75
N TRP A 597 39.77 -51.00 -4.96
CA TRP A 597 40.60 -50.18 -4.07
C TRP A 597 39.90 -49.80 -2.75
N LEU A 598 38.59 -50.05 -2.60
CA LEU A 598 37.80 -49.73 -1.41
C LEU A 598 38.38 -50.40 -0.14
N HIS A 599 38.76 -51.67 -0.28
CA HIS A 599 39.27 -52.49 0.82
C HIS A 599 40.63 -52.03 1.35
N GLU A 600 41.31 -51.12 0.64
CA GLU A 600 42.59 -50.52 1.04
C GLU A 600 42.45 -49.43 2.12
N TYR A 601 41.21 -49.05 2.46
CA TYR A 601 40.90 -47.97 3.41
C TYR A 601 40.08 -48.49 4.61
N PRO A 602 40.05 -47.75 5.75
CA PRO A 602 39.27 -48.15 6.92
C PRO A 602 37.79 -48.36 6.59
N ALA A 603 37.20 -49.44 7.13
CA ALA A 603 35.79 -49.79 6.93
C ALA A 603 34.82 -48.65 7.26
N ALA A 604 35.16 -47.82 8.25
CA ALA A 604 34.37 -46.65 8.65
C ALA A 604 34.24 -45.55 7.56
N LEU A 605 34.96 -45.66 6.44
CA LEU A 605 34.88 -44.74 5.30
C LEU A 605 34.34 -45.42 4.03
N HIS A 606 33.97 -46.71 4.09
CA HIS A 606 33.63 -47.48 2.90
C HIS A 606 32.37 -46.94 2.20
N ASP A 607 31.39 -46.44 2.94
CA ASP A 607 30.16 -45.93 2.32
C ASP A 607 30.44 -44.65 1.51
N GLU A 608 31.24 -43.71 2.03
CA GLU A 608 31.65 -42.51 1.29
C GLU A 608 32.56 -42.83 0.11
N LEU A 609 33.41 -43.85 0.23
CA LEU A 609 34.31 -44.27 -0.84
C LEU A 609 33.56 -45.04 -1.95
N ARG A 610 32.53 -45.82 -1.60
CA ARG A 610 31.60 -46.44 -2.57
C ARG A 610 30.86 -45.36 -3.34
N TRP A 611 30.25 -44.41 -2.62
CA TRP A 611 29.58 -43.25 -3.21
C TRP A 611 30.53 -42.45 -4.12
N LEU A 612 31.77 -42.20 -3.69
CA LEU A 612 32.78 -41.52 -4.50
C LEU A 612 33.14 -42.35 -5.75
N GLY A 613 33.23 -43.68 -5.64
CA GLY A 613 33.45 -44.61 -6.75
C GLY A 613 32.40 -44.49 -7.86
N GLU A 614 31.15 -44.24 -7.49
CA GLU A 614 30.02 -44.04 -8.42
C GLU A 614 30.07 -42.68 -9.16
N LEU A 615 30.98 -41.78 -8.78
CA LEU A 615 31.16 -40.48 -9.45
C LEU A 615 32.05 -40.57 -10.70
N GLY A 616 32.86 -41.63 -10.84
CA GLY A 616 33.64 -41.91 -12.05
C GLY A 616 35.13 -42.17 -11.81
N GLU A 617 35.92 -42.14 -12.88
CA GLU A 617 37.31 -42.61 -12.92
C GLU A 617 38.26 -41.88 -11.94
N ARG A 618 37.94 -40.64 -11.57
CA ARG A 618 38.77 -39.83 -10.67
C ARG A 618 38.56 -40.14 -9.18
N ALA A 619 37.59 -41.01 -8.86
CA ALA A 619 37.25 -41.40 -7.50
C ALA A 619 38.46 -41.89 -6.69
N SER A 620 39.25 -42.81 -7.27
CA SER A 620 40.45 -43.36 -6.63
C SER A 620 41.50 -42.27 -6.34
N ALA A 621 41.74 -41.39 -7.30
CA ALA A 621 42.70 -40.29 -7.14
C ALA A 621 42.26 -39.28 -6.06
N ILE A 622 40.97 -38.98 -5.98
CA ILE A 622 40.39 -38.12 -4.93
C ILE A 622 40.54 -38.79 -3.56
N ALA A 623 40.17 -40.08 -3.45
CA ALA A 623 40.32 -40.87 -2.24
C ALA A 623 41.78 -40.89 -1.76
N ALA A 624 42.72 -41.22 -2.63
CA ALA A 624 44.15 -41.24 -2.34
C ALA A 624 44.67 -39.87 -1.87
N LYS A 625 44.21 -38.77 -2.49
CA LYS A 625 44.59 -37.41 -2.12
C LYS A 625 44.05 -37.02 -0.74
N VAL A 626 42.78 -37.26 -0.47
CA VAL A 626 42.12 -36.88 0.80
C VAL A 626 42.61 -37.75 1.96
N LEU A 627 42.77 -39.05 1.71
CA LEU A 627 43.14 -40.05 2.72
C LEU A 627 44.65 -40.27 2.85
N ARG A 628 45.48 -39.48 2.18
CA ARG A 628 46.96 -39.52 2.27
C ARG A 628 47.46 -39.55 3.72
N SER A 629 46.75 -38.90 4.63
CA SER A 629 47.14 -38.84 6.05
C SER A 629 46.87 -40.14 6.82
N VAL A 630 45.92 -40.97 6.36
CA VAL A 630 45.59 -42.28 6.93
C VAL A 630 46.41 -43.37 6.28
N ARG A 631 46.72 -43.18 4.99
CA ARG A 631 47.59 -44.04 4.20
C ARG A 631 48.81 -43.25 3.75
N HIS A 632 49.79 -43.11 4.64
CA HIS A 632 51.16 -42.98 4.14
C HIS A 632 51.60 -44.40 3.80
N GLY A 633 51.77 -44.72 2.51
CA GLY A 633 52.38 -45.99 2.14
C GLY A 633 53.75 -46.11 2.82
N ALA A 634 54.16 -47.30 3.23
CA ALA A 634 55.46 -47.53 3.87
C ALA A 634 56.59 -46.82 3.11
N ALA A 635 56.58 -46.90 1.78
CA ALA A 635 57.52 -46.21 0.89
C ALA A 635 57.53 -44.66 1.03
N ALA A 636 56.39 -44.01 1.28
CA ALA A 636 56.32 -42.56 1.47
C ALA A 636 56.83 -42.14 2.87
N ILE A 637 56.57 -42.96 3.89
CA ILE A 637 57.14 -42.77 5.24
C ILE A 637 58.67 -42.95 5.17
N GLU A 638 59.14 -43.99 4.49
CA GLU A 638 60.56 -44.28 4.26
C GLU A 638 61.27 -43.15 3.50
N ALA A 639 60.64 -42.60 2.46
CA ALA A 639 61.18 -41.45 1.73
C ALA A 639 61.25 -40.17 2.59
N GLU A 640 60.21 -39.89 3.40
CA GLU A 640 60.23 -38.75 4.33
C GLU A 640 61.28 -38.96 5.44
N LEU A 641 61.43 -40.19 5.95
CA LEU A 641 62.47 -40.57 6.91
C LEU A 641 63.86 -40.33 6.35
N CYS A 642 64.14 -40.79 5.13
CA CYS A 642 65.42 -40.59 4.45
C CYS A 642 65.73 -39.09 4.29
N ALA A 643 64.75 -38.28 3.87
CA ALA A 643 64.91 -36.83 3.71
C ALA A 643 65.12 -36.11 5.05
N ILE A 644 64.47 -36.55 6.13
CA ILE A 644 64.65 -36.00 7.48
C ILE A 644 66.02 -36.39 8.04
N GLU A 645 66.46 -37.63 7.85
CA GLU A 645 67.77 -38.12 8.28
C GLU A 645 68.90 -37.32 7.64
N ALA A 646 68.81 -37.04 6.34
CA ALA A 646 69.74 -36.16 5.64
C ALA A 646 69.76 -34.73 6.24
N ARG A 647 68.59 -34.18 6.56
CA ARG A 647 68.45 -32.82 7.12
C ARG A 647 68.90 -32.67 8.58
N ILE A 648 68.85 -33.74 9.39
CA ILE A 648 69.29 -33.73 10.79
C ILE A 648 70.79 -33.43 10.91
N ALA A 649 71.59 -33.96 9.98
CA ALA A 649 73.04 -33.77 9.94
C ALA A 649 73.43 -32.28 9.86
N GLU A 650 72.66 -31.50 9.10
CA GLU A 650 72.96 -30.10 8.77
C GLU A 650 72.17 -29.08 9.63
N ALA A 651 71.17 -29.52 10.39
CA ALA A 651 70.30 -28.62 11.14
C ALA A 651 70.93 -28.09 12.45
N PRO A 652 70.73 -26.80 12.80
CA PRO A 652 71.17 -26.24 14.08
C PRO A 652 70.37 -26.83 15.26
N PRO A 653 70.90 -26.78 16.51
CA PRO A 653 70.36 -27.51 17.65
C PRO A 653 68.84 -27.45 17.89
N PRO A 654 68.17 -26.27 17.86
CA PRO A 654 66.73 -26.21 18.10
C PRO A 654 65.90 -26.86 16.98
N ARG A 655 66.40 -26.86 15.74
CA ARG A 655 65.72 -27.49 14.59
C ARG A 655 66.04 -28.99 14.51
N ARG A 656 67.23 -29.40 14.94
CA ARG A 656 67.65 -30.81 15.02
C ARG A 656 66.75 -31.61 15.97
N ALA A 657 66.46 -31.10 17.16
CA ALA A 657 65.59 -31.76 18.13
C ALA A 657 64.17 -32.03 17.57
N VAL A 658 63.59 -31.06 16.84
CA VAL A 658 62.28 -31.22 16.17
C VAL A 658 62.33 -32.28 15.08
N LEU A 659 63.40 -32.31 14.27
CA LEU A 659 63.57 -33.31 13.22
C LEU A 659 63.81 -34.71 13.78
N GLU A 660 64.57 -34.85 14.87
CA GLU A 660 64.78 -36.13 15.57
C GLU A 660 63.47 -36.69 16.15
N GLN A 661 62.66 -35.82 16.77
CA GLN A 661 61.33 -36.20 17.24
C GLN A 661 60.42 -36.61 16.08
N ARG A 662 60.46 -35.90 14.95
CA ARG A 662 59.71 -36.26 13.73
C ARG A 662 60.18 -37.59 13.15
N ARG A 663 61.49 -37.84 13.09
CA ARG A 663 62.09 -39.12 12.65
C ARG A 663 61.59 -40.28 13.52
N GLN A 664 61.65 -40.12 14.84
CA GLN A 664 61.15 -41.12 15.78
C GLN A 664 59.66 -41.41 15.57
N THR A 665 58.85 -40.35 15.43
CA THR A 665 57.41 -40.46 15.14
C THR A 665 57.13 -41.23 13.84
N LEU A 666 57.96 -41.03 12.80
CA LEU A 666 57.79 -41.70 11.51
C LEU A 666 58.23 -43.18 11.58
N ARG A 667 59.29 -43.52 12.31
CA ARG A 667 59.70 -44.92 12.54
C ARG A 667 58.64 -45.69 13.32
N GLU A 668 58.11 -45.10 14.40
CA GLU A 668 57.01 -45.68 15.17
C GLU A 668 55.76 -45.91 14.31
N ARG A 669 55.48 -45.01 13.37
CA ARG A 669 54.37 -45.19 12.40
C ARG A 669 54.62 -46.29 11.38
N LEU A 670 55.88 -46.57 11.04
CA LEU A 670 56.26 -47.66 10.13
C LEU A 670 56.08 -49.03 10.81
N GLU A 671 56.42 -49.11 12.10
CA GLU A 671 56.29 -50.33 12.92
C GLU A 671 54.84 -50.59 13.37
N ARG A 672 54.10 -49.53 13.70
CA ARG A 672 52.71 -49.62 14.18
C ARG A 672 51.88 -48.50 13.58
N ALA A 673 51.17 -48.79 12.50
CA ALA A 673 50.24 -47.84 11.90
C ALA A 673 49.20 -47.40 12.95
N PRO A 674 49.19 -46.13 13.39
CA PRO A 674 48.24 -45.69 14.40
C PRO A 674 46.83 -45.73 13.81
N ALA A 675 45.91 -46.46 14.47
CA ALA A 675 44.50 -46.42 14.11
C ALA A 675 44.03 -44.97 14.15
N ALA A 676 43.43 -44.50 13.05
CA ALA A 676 42.87 -43.15 13.02
C ALA A 676 41.76 -43.06 14.07
N SER A 677 41.83 -42.04 14.93
CA SER A 677 40.79 -41.85 15.95
C SER A 677 39.43 -41.64 15.29
N PRO A 678 38.31 -41.97 15.97
CA PRO A 678 36.96 -41.75 15.44
C PRO A 678 36.73 -40.31 14.98
N VAL A 679 37.17 -39.33 15.75
CA VAL A 679 37.08 -37.89 15.41
C VAL A 679 37.83 -37.57 14.11
N ARG A 680 38.98 -38.22 13.88
CA ARG A 680 39.78 -38.01 12.66
C ARG A 680 39.12 -38.66 11.45
N LEU A 681 38.57 -39.86 11.61
CA LEU A 681 37.81 -40.55 10.55
C LEU A 681 36.60 -39.72 10.14
N GLU A 682 35.86 -39.17 11.10
CA GLU A 682 34.73 -38.28 10.83
C GLU A 682 35.15 -37.03 10.02
N ARG A 683 36.26 -36.37 10.40
CA ARG A 683 36.80 -35.24 9.63
C ARG A 683 37.17 -35.63 8.19
N LEU A 684 37.66 -36.85 7.97
CA LEU A 684 38.01 -37.32 6.64
C LEU A 684 36.78 -37.70 5.82
N ARG A 685 35.75 -38.24 6.47
CA ARG A 685 34.43 -38.51 5.90
C ARG A 685 33.81 -37.23 5.31
N VAL A 686 33.75 -36.17 6.11
CA VAL A 686 33.28 -34.84 5.67
C VAL A 686 34.12 -34.30 4.51
N LYS A 687 35.46 -34.46 4.57
CA LYS A 687 36.36 -34.04 3.50
C LYS A 687 36.17 -34.82 2.19
N LEU A 688 35.93 -36.13 2.28
CA LEU A 688 35.65 -36.99 1.12
C LEU A 688 34.33 -36.56 0.46
N ARG A 689 33.27 -36.41 1.25
CA ARG A 689 31.95 -35.93 0.77
C ARG A 689 32.06 -34.58 0.07
N ARG A 690 32.73 -33.61 0.70
CA ARG A 690 32.99 -32.29 0.10
C ARG A 690 33.74 -32.40 -1.23
N ARG A 691 34.81 -33.20 -1.29
CA ARG A 691 35.63 -33.34 -2.51
C ARG A 691 34.89 -34.09 -3.62
N GLY A 692 34.11 -35.11 -3.28
CA GLY A 692 33.23 -35.78 -4.25
C GLY A 692 32.16 -34.83 -4.79
N GLY A 693 31.56 -33.99 -3.95
CA GLY A 693 30.58 -32.99 -4.41
C GLY A 693 31.16 -31.96 -5.37
N LEU A 694 32.39 -31.51 -5.12
CA LEU A 694 33.11 -30.63 -6.05
C LEU A 694 33.40 -31.32 -7.40
N GLU A 695 33.71 -32.62 -7.40
CA GLU A 695 33.89 -33.38 -8.64
C GLU A 695 32.57 -33.55 -9.39
N LEU A 696 31.47 -33.81 -8.67
CA LEU A 696 30.13 -33.89 -9.24
C LEU A 696 29.71 -32.57 -9.88
N LEU A 697 29.93 -31.44 -9.18
CA LEU A 697 29.72 -30.09 -9.72
C LEU A 697 30.56 -29.83 -10.97
N THR A 698 31.83 -30.22 -10.94
CA THR A 698 32.76 -30.03 -12.08
C THR A 698 32.30 -30.84 -13.30
N THR A 699 31.86 -32.08 -13.08
CA THR A 699 31.32 -32.95 -14.13
C THR A 699 30.01 -32.38 -14.69
N ALA A 700 29.12 -31.92 -13.81
CA ALA A 700 27.86 -31.30 -14.20
C ALA A 700 28.07 -29.99 -14.97
N GLU A 701 29.03 -29.16 -14.52
CA GLU A 701 29.45 -27.93 -15.19
C GLU A 701 29.95 -28.21 -16.62
N GLY A 702 30.84 -29.20 -16.80
CA GLY A 702 31.33 -29.57 -18.14
C GLY A 702 30.23 -30.06 -19.08
N ARG A 703 29.24 -30.81 -18.58
CA ARG A 703 28.06 -31.20 -19.35
C ARG A 703 27.16 -30.00 -19.68
N ALA A 704 27.00 -29.09 -18.73
CA ALA A 704 26.22 -27.87 -18.91
C ALA A 704 26.87 -26.97 -19.97
N ASP A 705 28.19 -26.81 -19.99
CA ASP A 705 28.90 -26.00 -20.99
C ASP A 705 28.63 -26.49 -22.42
N ALA A 706 28.76 -27.80 -22.65
CA ALA A 706 28.50 -28.39 -23.97
C ALA A 706 27.05 -28.15 -24.43
N ALA A 707 26.07 -28.39 -23.56
CA ALA A 707 24.66 -28.24 -23.90
C ALA A 707 24.22 -26.77 -24.03
N LEU A 708 24.78 -25.90 -23.20
CA LEU A 708 24.40 -24.49 -23.13
C LEU A 708 24.88 -23.72 -24.36
N HIS A 709 26.08 -24.05 -24.84
CA HIS A 709 26.62 -23.45 -26.05
C HIS A 709 25.68 -23.69 -27.24
N GLU A 710 25.27 -24.94 -27.45
CA GLU A 710 24.33 -25.32 -28.51
C GLU A 710 22.97 -24.63 -28.33
N ALA A 711 22.39 -24.70 -27.12
CA ALA A 711 21.07 -24.16 -26.85
C ALA A 711 21.01 -22.62 -27.02
N LEU A 712 22.02 -21.89 -26.55
CA LEU A 712 22.08 -20.44 -26.69
C LEU A 712 22.35 -20.02 -28.14
N SER A 713 23.24 -20.72 -28.85
CA SER A 713 23.48 -20.45 -30.27
C SER A 713 22.22 -20.64 -31.10
N GLU A 714 21.44 -21.69 -30.84
CA GLU A 714 20.15 -21.91 -31.50
C GLU A 714 19.12 -20.83 -31.15
N HIS A 715 18.93 -20.56 -29.85
CA HIS A 715 17.94 -19.60 -29.37
C HIS A 715 18.22 -18.18 -29.91
N LEU A 716 19.48 -17.73 -29.82
CA LEU A 716 19.89 -16.42 -30.29
C LEU A 716 20.17 -16.38 -31.80
N ARG A 717 20.19 -17.53 -32.48
CA ARG A 717 20.64 -17.69 -33.88
C ARG A 717 22.04 -17.08 -34.11
N LEU A 718 22.97 -17.45 -33.24
CA LEU A 718 24.37 -17.07 -33.30
C LEU A 718 25.23 -18.24 -33.77
N PRO A 719 26.40 -18.00 -34.39
CA PRO A 719 27.35 -19.07 -34.66
C PRO A 719 27.71 -19.86 -33.39
N PRO A 720 27.80 -21.19 -33.44
CA PRO A 720 28.33 -22.01 -32.34
C PRO A 720 29.78 -21.72 -31.97
N THR A 721 30.47 -20.78 -32.63
CA THR A 721 31.84 -20.38 -32.30
C THR A 721 31.91 -19.04 -31.58
N THR A 722 30.78 -18.43 -31.20
CA THR A 722 30.76 -17.14 -30.50
C THR A 722 31.43 -17.25 -29.13
N PRO A 723 32.60 -16.61 -28.90
CA PRO A 723 33.47 -16.93 -27.77
C PRO A 723 32.95 -16.42 -26.42
N TRP A 724 32.14 -15.35 -26.44
CA TRP A 724 31.62 -14.70 -25.23
C TRP A 724 30.28 -15.30 -24.74
N LEU A 725 29.72 -16.29 -25.45
CA LEU A 725 28.36 -16.77 -25.19
C LEU A 725 28.22 -17.44 -23.80
N LEU A 726 29.29 -18.08 -23.34
CA LEU A 726 29.38 -18.73 -22.03
C LEU A 726 30.04 -17.83 -20.98
N ASP A 727 30.34 -16.56 -21.29
CA ASP A 727 30.88 -15.64 -20.32
C ASP A 727 29.90 -15.47 -19.15
N GLU A 728 30.41 -15.47 -17.93
CA GLU A 728 29.59 -15.32 -16.72
C GLU A 728 28.70 -14.06 -16.74
N ARG A 729 29.19 -13.00 -17.39
CA ARG A 729 28.45 -11.76 -17.60
C ARG A 729 27.22 -11.97 -18.49
N VAL A 730 27.31 -12.82 -19.51
CA VAL A 730 26.18 -13.11 -20.40
C VAL A 730 25.20 -14.03 -19.70
N LEU A 731 25.71 -15.09 -19.07
CA LEU A 731 24.87 -16.08 -18.39
C LEU A 731 24.03 -15.49 -17.26
N SER A 732 24.55 -14.47 -16.55
CA SER A 732 23.78 -13.75 -15.53
C SER A 732 22.60 -12.94 -16.09
N LEU A 733 22.60 -12.60 -17.38
CA LEU A 733 21.49 -11.89 -18.03
C LEU A 733 20.43 -12.82 -18.60
N MET A 734 20.76 -14.08 -18.91
CA MET A 734 19.90 -14.94 -19.71
C MET A 734 18.60 -15.32 -19.02
N VAL A 735 18.62 -15.73 -17.74
CA VAL A 735 17.38 -16.09 -17.05
C VAL A 735 16.43 -14.88 -16.90
N PRO A 736 16.89 -13.69 -16.45
CA PRO A 736 16.04 -12.50 -16.47
C PRO A 736 15.50 -12.16 -17.87
N LEU A 737 16.35 -12.19 -18.89
CA LEU A 737 15.96 -11.91 -20.27
C LEU A 737 14.87 -12.87 -20.77
N LEU A 738 14.99 -14.17 -20.51
CA LEU A 738 14.04 -15.19 -20.93
C LEU A 738 12.66 -15.07 -20.24
N ARG A 739 12.56 -14.29 -19.15
CA ARG A 739 11.31 -14.00 -18.46
C ARG A 739 10.61 -12.74 -18.97
N GLU A 740 11.32 -11.88 -19.71
CA GLU A 740 10.74 -10.68 -20.29
C GLU A 740 9.70 -11.03 -21.38
N PRO A 741 8.78 -10.11 -21.71
CA PRO A 741 7.86 -10.30 -22.83
C PRO A 741 8.59 -10.60 -24.15
N ALA A 742 7.93 -11.35 -25.03
CA ALA A 742 8.51 -11.76 -26.31
C ALA A 742 8.97 -10.57 -27.19
N SER A 743 8.38 -9.38 -27.05
CA SER A 743 8.84 -8.16 -27.74
C SER A 743 10.21 -7.70 -27.26
N THR A 744 10.41 -7.60 -25.95
CA THR A 744 11.69 -7.26 -25.33
C THR A 744 12.77 -8.31 -25.66
N GLN A 745 12.41 -9.61 -25.60
CA GLN A 745 13.34 -10.69 -25.99
C GLN A 745 13.83 -10.55 -27.44
N ARG A 746 12.96 -10.13 -28.37
CA ARG A 746 13.34 -9.91 -29.78
C ARG A 746 14.36 -8.77 -29.92
N VAL A 747 14.18 -7.66 -29.22
CA VAL A 747 15.11 -6.51 -29.26
C VAL A 747 16.47 -6.91 -28.69
N ALA A 748 16.50 -7.57 -27.53
CA ALA A 748 17.73 -8.07 -26.93
C ALA A 748 18.46 -9.05 -27.87
N THR A 749 17.72 -9.98 -28.48
CA THR A 749 18.28 -10.94 -29.45
C THR A 749 18.88 -10.24 -30.67
N LEU A 750 18.23 -9.18 -31.16
CA LEU A 750 18.73 -8.38 -32.29
C LEU A 750 20.07 -7.70 -31.93
N LEU A 751 20.18 -7.11 -30.75
CA LEU A 751 21.43 -6.50 -30.25
C LEU A 751 22.55 -7.54 -30.07
N LEU A 752 22.24 -8.71 -29.47
CA LEU A 752 23.23 -9.77 -29.29
C LEU A 752 23.73 -10.34 -30.63
N ARG A 753 22.86 -10.43 -31.64
CA ARG A 753 23.26 -10.76 -33.02
C ARG A 753 24.17 -9.71 -33.62
N ARG A 754 23.83 -8.43 -33.46
CA ARG A 754 24.67 -7.33 -33.97
C ARG A 754 26.05 -7.34 -33.30
N ARG A 755 26.10 -7.57 -31.98
CA ARG A 755 27.32 -7.70 -31.20
C ARG A 755 28.23 -8.87 -31.62
N ALA A 756 27.66 -9.93 -32.20
CA ALA A 756 28.46 -11.04 -32.72
C ALA A 756 29.26 -10.68 -33.99
N GLY A 757 28.94 -9.56 -34.64
CA GLY A 757 29.71 -8.98 -35.74
C GLY A 757 30.75 -7.94 -35.29
N PRO A 758 31.43 -7.27 -36.24
CA PRO A 758 32.33 -6.16 -35.91
C PRO A 758 31.56 -4.93 -35.39
N PRO A 759 32.17 -4.10 -34.52
CA PRO A 759 31.58 -2.82 -34.11
C PRO A 759 31.47 -1.85 -35.31
N PRO A 760 30.56 -0.85 -35.26
CA PRO A 760 29.69 -0.51 -34.13
C PRO A 760 28.51 -1.47 -33.95
N TRP A 761 28.17 -1.76 -32.69
CA TRP A 761 27.15 -2.76 -32.33
C TRP A 761 25.76 -2.19 -32.10
N ASP A 762 25.58 -0.89 -32.29
CA ASP A 762 24.27 -0.24 -32.25
C ASP A 762 23.37 -0.62 -33.43
N LEU A 763 22.12 -0.18 -33.38
CA LEU A 763 21.10 -0.44 -34.41
C LEU A 763 20.87 0.79 -35.30
N ARG A 764 21.89 1.58 -35.63
CA ARG A 764 21.73 2.80 -36.47
C ARG A 764 21.11 2.53 -37.85
N GLU A 765 21.27 1.33 -38.39
CA GLU A 765 20.68 0.90 -39.67
C GLU A 765 19.20 0.49 -39.55
N HIS A 766 18.67 0.33 -38.33
CA HIS A 766 17.26 0.04 -38.12
C HIS A 766 16.42 1.24 -38.59
N LYS A 767 15.33 0.98 -39.34
CA LYS A 767 14.51 2.02 -39.99
C LYS A 767 14.12 3.18 -39.05
N ALA A 768 13.71 2.88 -37.81
CA ALA A 768 13.32 3.90 -36.84
C ALA A 768 14.51 4.78 -36.40
N ASN A 769 15.67 4.18 -36.14
CA ASN A 769 16.88 4.89 -35.76
C ASN A 769 17.44 5.72 -36.92
N ALA A 770 17.48 5.15 -38.13
CA ALA A 770 17.93 5.86 -39.32
C ALA A 770 17.06 7.09 -39.62
N ALA A 771 15.73 6.97 -39.48
CA ALA A 771 14.81 8.10 -39.63
C ALA A 771 15.04 9.19 -38.58
N PHE A 772 15.30 8.81 -37.32
CA PHE A 772 15.61 9.77 -36.26
C PHE A 772 16.91 10.52 -36.54
N ILE A 773 17.97 9.82 -36.95
CA ILE A 773 19.26 10.43 -37.33
C ILE A 773 19.07 11.41 -38.49
N GLU A 774 18.30 11.05 -39.50
CA GLU A 774 18.04 11.95 -40.63
C GLU A 774 17.27 13.20 -40.19
N GLY A 775 16.26 13.05 -39.32
CA GLY A 775 15.55 14.18 -38.72
C GLY A 775 16.45 15.13 -37.93
N LEU A 776 17.52 14.64 -37.29
CA LEU A 776 18.53 15.51 -36.67
C LEU A 776 19.28 16.35 -37.71
N ARG A 777 19.71 15.72 -38.82
CA ARG A 777 20.41 16.41 -39.91
C ARG A 777 19.54 17.48 -40.57
N GLU A 778 18.27 17.17 -40.81
CA GLU A 778 17.29 18.12 -41.36
C GLU A 778 17.13 19.37 -40.47
N ARG A 779 17.34 19.23 -39.16
CA ARG A 779 17.34 20.34 -38.19
C ARG A 779 18.68 21.04 -38.04
N GLY A 780 19.70 20.66 -38.81
CA GLY A 780 21.04 21.22 -38.73
C GLY A 780 21.84 20.77 -37.50
N ILE A 781 21.40 19.70 -36.82
CA ILE A 781 22.14 19.07 -35.72
C ILE A 781 23.06 18.01 -36.32
N ASP A 782 24.34 18.02 -35.95
CA ASP A 782 25.30 17.00 -36.36
C ASP A 782 25.16 15.75 -35.46
N PRO A 783 24.64 14.61 -35.97
CA PRO A 783 24.52 13.39 -35.18
C PRO A 783 25.86 12.67 -35.01
N GLY A 784 26.93 13.03 -35.72
CA GLY A 784 28.22 12.34 -35.69
C GLY A 784 28.80 12.18 -34.28
N PRO A 785 28.99 13.25 -33.51
CA PRO A 785 29.49 13.17 -32.13
C PRO A 785 28.62 12.33 -31.19
N TRP A 786 27.32 12.19 -31.49
CA TRP A 786 26.40 11.36 -30.73
C TRP A 786 26.49 9.89 -31.12
N VAL A 787 26.42 9.61 -32.43
CA VAL A 787 26.35 8.25 -33.00
C VAL A 787 27.72 7.55 -32.90
N ASP A 788 28.79 8.22 -33.28
CA ASP A 788 30.15 7.67 -33.30
C ASP A 788 30.93 7.99 -32.02
N GLY A 789 30.39 8.86 -31.17
CA GLY A 789 30.99 9.30 -29.92
C GLY A 789 32.03 10.42 -30.11
N PRO A 790 32.18 11.33 -29.13
CA PRO A 790 33.17 12.42 -29.21
C PRO A 790 34.61 11.96 -28.86
N GLY A 791 34.84 10.63 -28.82
CA GLY A 791 36.07 10.02 -28.31
C GLY A 791 36.08 9.79 -26.79
N GLU A 792 37.22 9.31 -26.28
CA GLU A 792 37.43 9.09 -24.85
C GLU A 792 37.95 10.37 -24.17
N GLU A 793 37.36 10.71 -23.03
CA GLU A 793 37.84 11.81 -22.19
C GLU A 793 38.60 11.26 -20.98
N VAL A 794 39.92 11.47 -20.97
CA VAL A 794 40.77 11.10 -19.86
C VAL A 794 40.92 12.29 -18.92
N THR A 795 40.43 12.15 -17.69
CA THR A 795 40.58 13.16 -16.63
C THR A 795 41.28 12.56 -15.41
N ARG A 796 41.70 13.42 -14.49
CA ARG A 796 42.16 13.00 -13.16
C ARG A 796 41.27 13.60 -12.08
N SER A 797 40.85 12.77 -11.13
CA SER A 797 40.22 13.22 -9.89
C SER A 797 41.02 12.70 -8.70
N LYS A 798 41.44 13.61 -7.80
CA LYS A 798 42.30 13.29 -6.65
C LYS A 798 43.53 12.43 -7.01
N GLY A 799 44.15 12.73 -8.15
CA GLY A 799 45.33 12.01 -8.67
C GLY A 799 45.03 10.69 -9.40
N ARG A 800 43.83 10.13 -9.29
CA ARG A 800 43.41 8.89 -9.96
C ARG A 800 42.90 9.17 -11.38
N ARG A 801 43.23 8.29 -12.32
CA ARG A 801 42.78 8.38 -13.73
C ARG A 801 41.32 7.96 -13.83
N MET A 802 40.52 8.73 -14.55
CA MET A 802 39.14 8.42 -14.91
C MET A 802 38.95 8.60 -16.41
N ILE A 803 38.44 7.59 -17.10
CA ILE A 803 38.19 7.57 -18.54
C ILE A 803 36.68 7.62 -18.74
N MET A 804 36.15 8.68 -19.36
CA MET A 804 34.72 8.80 -19.68
C MET A 804 34.49 8.57 -21.16
N ARG A 805 33.53 7.71 -21.53
CA ARG A 805 33.13 7.47 -22.92
C ARG A 805 31.67 7.04 -23.01
N LEU A 806 31.04 7.32 -24.15
CA LEU A 806 29.76 6.69 -24.49
C LEU A 806 29.99 5.19 -24.68
N GLU A 807 29.11 4.36 -24.12
CA GLU A 807 29.20 2.92 -24.22
C GLU A 807 28.52 2.41 -25.49
N ASP A 808 29.23 1.51 -26.18
CA ASP A 808 28.78 0.91 -27.43
C ASP A 808 28.56 -0.61 -27.30
N ASP A 809 29.04 -1.24 -26.23
CA ASP A 809 28.79 -2.65 -25.96
C ASP A 809 27.39 -2.87 -25.36
N PRO A 810 26.46 -3.52 -26.09
CA PRO A 810 25.13 -3.81 -25.55
C PRO A 810 25.17 -4.64 -24.26
N LEU A 811 26.14 -5.55 -24.10
CA LEU A 811 26.26 -6.34 -22.87
C LEU A 811 26.61 -5.46 -21.67
N GLU A 812 27.46 -4.46 -21.84
CA GLU A 812 27.77 -3.52 -20.76
C GLU A 812 26.55 -2.67 -20.41
N ILE A 813 25.77 -2.24 -21.41
CA ILE A 813 24.53 -1.49 -21.19
C ILE A 813 23.49 -2.37 -20.50
N PHE A 814 23.38 -3.67 -20.82
CA PHE A 814 22.47 -4.59 -20.12
C PHE A 814 22.81 -4.73 -18.63
N HIS A 815 24.08 -4.52 -18.26
CA HIS A 815 24.55 -4.50 -16.88
C HIS A 815 24.52 -3.10 -16.23
N MET A 816 23.97 -2.07 -16.90
CA MET A 816 24.01 -0.70 -16.38
C MET A 816 23.38 -0.57 -14.99
N GLY A 817 22.29 -1.29 -14.71
CA GLY A 817 21.63 -1.29 -13.40
C GLY A 817 22.47 -2.01 -12.34
N ARG A 818 23.06 -3.16 -12.70
CA ARG A 818 23.91 -3.98 -11.84
C ARG A 818 25.07 -3.20 -11.26
N HIS A 819 25.74 -2.38 -12.06
CA HIS A 819 26.87 -1.58 -11.60
C HIS A 819 26.51 -0.69 -10.39
N PHE A 820 25.24 -0.33 -10.19
CA PHE A 820 24.82 0.59 -9.13
C PHE A 820 23.62 0.10 -8.30
N GLY A 821 23.21 -1.17 -8.44
CA GLY A 821 22.11 -1.77 -7.69
C GLY A 821 20.75 -1.09 -7.90
N THR A 822 20.43 -0.62 -9.12
CA THR A 822 19.17 0.11 -9.36
C THR A 822 18.03 -0.79 -9.85
N CYS A 823 16.83 -0.24 -10.04
CA CYS A 823 15.67 -0.97 -10.60
C CYS A 823 15.89 -1.50 -12.04
N LEU A 824 17.01 -1.13 -12.68
CA LEU A 824 17.45 -1.59 -14.01
C LEU A 824 18.34 -2.83 -13.93
N SER A 825 18.64 -3.35 -12.74
CA SER A 825 19.45 -4.57 -12.58
C SER A 825 18.74 -5.80 -13.16
N PRO A 826 19.48 -6.82 -13.63
CA PRO A 826 18.89 -8.06 -14.10
C PRO A 826 17.91 -8.67 -13.08
N GLY A 827 16.68 -8.95 -13.52
CA GLY A 827 15.63 -9.54 -12.70
C GLY A 827 14.76 -8.54 -11.93
N HIS A 828 15.05 -7.24 -11.98
CA HIS A 828 14.24 -6.20 -11.35
C HIS A 828 13.12 -5.71 -12.30
N VAL A 829 12.12 -5.01 -11.75
CA VAL A 829 10.88 -4.60 -12.45
C VAL A 829 11.10 -3.78 -13.73
N ASN A 830 12.19 -3.00 -13.81
CA ASN A 830 12.48 -2.14 -14.96
C ASN A 830 13.63 -2.67 -15.84
N PHE A 831 14.03 -3.94 -15.66
CA PHE A 831 15.12 -4.53 -16.44
C PHE A 831 14.91 -4.41 -17.95
N PHE A 832 13.67 -4.55 -18.43
CA PHE A 832 13.33 -4.35 -19.85
C PHE A 832 13.87 -3.05 -20.48
N SER A 833 14.04 -1.98 -19.69
CA SER A 833 14.46 -0.67 -20.19
C SER A 833 15.93 -0.62 -20.61
N VAL A 834 16.79 -1.54 -20.10
CA VAL A 834 18.20 -1.59 -20.53
C VAL A 834 18.35 -1.98 -21.99
N PHE A 835 17.43 -2.80 -22.50
CA PHE A 835 17.41 -3.19 -23.92
C PHE A 835 17.02 -2.00 -24.80
N THR A 836 16.10 -1.18 -24.32
CA THR A 836 15.71 0.07 -24.99
C THR A 836 16.84 1.09 -25.00
N ASN A 837 17.54 1.26 -23.87
CA ASN A 837 18.72 2.15 -23.77
C ASN A 837 19.87 1.74 -24.71
N ALA A 838 19.95 0.46 -25.09
CA ALA A 838 20.95 -0.05 -26.04
C ALA A 838 20.45 -0.04 -27.49
N ALA A 839 19.15 -0.22 -27.72
CA ALA A 839 18.57 -0.37 -29.05
C ALA A 839 18.21 0.95 -29.71
N ASP A 840 17.66 1.89 -28.94
CA ASP A 840 17.17 3.16 -29.45
C ASP A 840 18.34 4.14 -29.55
N ILE A 841 18.60 4.64 -30.76
CA ILE A 841 19.80 5.45 -31.02
C ILE A 841 19.76 6.81 -30.34
N ASP A 842 18.60 7.29 -29.90
CA ASP A 842 18.42 8.55 -29.16
C ASP A 842 18.80 8.42 -27.67
N LYS A 843 19.26 7.25 -27.23
CA LYS A 843 19.69 6.98 -25.85
C LYS A 843 21.15 6.50 -25.86
N ARG A 844 21.98 7.06 -24.98
CA ARG A 844 23.38 6.65 -24.82
C ARG A 844 23.77 6.63 -23.35
N VAL A 845 24.53 5.61 -22.95
CA VAL A 845 25.05 5.49 -21.58
C VAL A 845 26.48 6.01 -21.57
N LEU A 846 26.74 7.06 -20.78
CA LEU A 846 28.08 7.53 -20.47
C LEU A 846 28.61 6.72 -19.28
N PHE A 847 29.69 5.97 -19.48
CA PHE A 847 30.41 5.34 -18.37
C PHE A 847 31.71 6.08 -18.06
N ALA A 848 32.01 6.20 -16.77
CA ALA A 848 33.34 6.52 -16.26
C ALA A 848 34.02 5.25 -15.77
N ARG A 849 35.27 5.03 -16.18
CA ARG A 849 36.09 3.88 -15.78
C ARG A 849 37.39 4.31 -15.10
N ASP A 850 37.86 3.49 -14.16
CA ASP A 850 39.20 3.65 -13.58
C ASP A 850 40.29 3.06 -14.49
N GLU A 851 41.54 3.12 -14.04
CA GLU A 851 42.71 2.56 -14.74
C GLU A 851 42.69 1.03 -14.92
N ARG A 852 41.76 0.34 -14.24
CA ARG A 852 41.53 -1.11 -14.36
C ARG A 852 40.28 -1.41 -15.18
N GLU A 853 39.77 -0.42 -15.92
CA GLU A 853 38.55 -0.48 -16.72
C GLU A 853 37.27 -0.77 -15.90
N ARG A 854 37.30 -0.64 -14.57
CA ARG A 854 36.12 -0.84 -13.75
C ARG A 854 35.21 0.38 -13.87
N VAL A 855 33.92 0.16 -14.09
CA VAL A 855 32.91 1.22 -14.07
C VAL A 855 32.83 1.83 -12.68
N ILE A 856 33.09 3.13 -12.58
CA ILE A 856 33.05 3.91 -11.33
C ILE A 856 31.94 4.95 -11.32
N GLY A 857 31.39 5.28 -12.50
CA GLY A 857 30.24 6.16 -12.65
C GLY A 857 29.47 5.86 -13.93
N ARG A 858 28.17 6.15 -13.93
CA ARG A 858 27.32 6.10 -15.13
C ARG A 858 26.33 7.24 -15.17
N ARG A 859 26.00 7.68 -16.38
CA ARG A 859 24.90 8.61 -16.63
C ARG A 859 24.20 8.23 -17.93
N LEU A 860 22.88 8.12 -17.90
CA LEU A 860 22.10 8.02 -19.12
C LEU A 860 21.96 9.42 -19.72
N LEU A 861 22.23 9.53 -21.01
CA LEU A 861 22.04 10.71 -21.83
C LEU A 861 21.00 10.36 -22.88
N CYS A 862 20.09 11.29 -23.17
CA CYS A 862 19.08 11.09 -24.19
C CYS A 862 18.97 12.32 -25.08
N LEU A 863 18.42 12.13 -26.28
CA LEU A 863 17.99 13.20 -27.15
C LEU A 863 16.47 13.29 -27.14
N THR A 864 15.94 14.50 -27.05
CA THR A 864 14.51 14.74 -27.25
C THR A 864 14.12 14.49 -28.70
N HIS A 865 12.81 14.49 -28.99
CA HIS A 865 12.30 14.46 -30.36
C HIS A 865 12.95 15.53 -31.27
N ASP A 866 13.22 16.71 -30.72
CA ASP A 866 13.81 17.86 -31.43
C ASP A 866 15.35 17.83 -31.46
N GLY A 867 15.97 16.86 -30.79
CA GLY A 867 17.42 16.70 -30.75
C GLY A 867 18.14 17.51 -29.66
N ALA A 868 17.41 18.03 -28.67
CA ALA A 868 18.02 18.63 -27.48
C ALA A 868 18.54 17.54 -26.54
N LEU A 869 19.66 17.79 -25.86
CA LEU A 869 20.32 16.81 -25.00
C LEU A 869 19.77 16.88 -23.57
N LEU A 870 19.32 15.72 -23.09
CA LEU A 870 18.90 15.48 -21.70
C LEU A 870 19.93 14.64 -20.96
N THR A 871 20.01 14.85 -19.65
CA THR A 871 20.78 13.98 -18.76
C THR A 871 19.90 13.43 -17.68
N PHE A 872 20.20 12.21 -17.23
CA PHE A 872 19.52 11.58 -16.11
C PHE A 872 20.43 11.55 -14.88
N HIS A 873 19.91 11.01 -13.78
CA HIS A 873 20.63 10.97 -12.51
C HIS A 873 22.03 10.33 -12.68
N PRO A 874 23.11 11.01 -12.23
CA PRO A 874 24.46 10.45 -12.28
C PRO A 874 24.65 9.48 -11.11
N TYR A 875 25.01 8.23 -11.39
CA TYR A 875 25.39 7.28 -10.37
C TYR A 875 26.92 7.17 -10.29
N ALA A 876 27.46 7.16 -9.07
CA ALA A 876 28.89 6.95 -8.83
C ALA A 876 29.10 6.13 -7.56
N HIS A 877 30.08 5.24 -7.55
CA HIS A 877 30.42 4.44 -6.36
C HIS A 877 31.02 5.29 -5.23
N ASP A 878 31.63 6.43 -5.58
CA ASP A 878 32.25 7.34 -4.64
C ASP A 878 32.09 8.78 -5.15
N GLN A 879 31.49 9.65 -4.35
CA GLN A 879 31.28 11.06 -4.69
C GLN A 879 32.61 11.80 -4.90
N SER A 880 33.72 11.28 -4.35
CA SER A 880 35.06 11.85 -4.49
C SER A 880 35.59 11.90 -5.93
N TRP A 881 34.99 11.14 -6.85
CA TRP A 881 35.34 11.18 -8.27
C TRP A 881 34.89 12.46 -8.98
N SER A 882 34.02 13.29 -8.36
CA SER A 882 33.39 14.44 -9.02
C SER A 882 32.68 14.03 -10.32
N PHE A 883 32.16 12.80 -10.38
CA PHE A 883 31.59 12.26 -11.62
C PHE A 883 30.36 13.05 -12.08
N ALA A 884 29.51 13.52 -11.17
CA ALA A 884 28.35 14.35 -11.51
C ALA A 884 28.76 15.64 -12.25
N GLU A 885 29.71 16.40 -11.69
CA GLU A 885 30.23 17.65 -12.28
C GLU A 885 30.90 17.40 -13.65
N ARG A 886 31.70 16.33 -13.75
CA ARG A 886 32.45 16.01 -14.97
C ARG A 886 31.54 15.47 -16.08
N SER A 887 30.57 14.63 -15.75
CA SER A 887 29.57 14.17 -16.71
C SER A 887 28.64 15.29 -17.17
N THR A 888 28.36 16.28 -16.32
CA THR A 888 27.69 17.54 -16.72
C THR A 888 28.52 18.31 -17.74
N ALA A 889 29.82 18.50 -17.47
CA ALA A 889 30.72 19.16 -18.42
C ALA A 889 30.85 18.38 -19.73
N PHE A 890 30.85 17.05 -19.68
CA PHE A 890 30.82 16.18 -20.85
C PHE A 890 29.57 16.41 -21.69
N ALA A 891 28.39 16.41 -21.07
CA ALA A 891 27.11 16.65 -21.74
C ALA A 891 27.08 18.01 -22.46
N HIS A 892 27.55 19.09 -21.81
CA HIS A 892 27.65 20.41 -22.46
C HIS A 892 28.60 20.44 -23.66
N ARG A 893 29.76 19.78 -23.56
CA ARG A 893 30.69 19.68 -24.71
C ARG A 893 30.09 18.86 -25.84
N LEU A 894 29.42 17.76 -25.53
CA LEU A 894 28.77 16.91 -26.52
C LEU A 894 27.67 17.69 -27.25
N ALA A 895 26.78 18.37 -26.52
CA ALA A 895 25.75 19.22 -27.11
C ALA A 895 26.36 20.30 -28.03
N LYS A 896 27.42 20.98 -27.58
CA LYS A 896 28.16 21.96 -28.38
C LYS A 896 28.75 21.35 -29.65
N ALA A 897 29.34 20.16 -29.57
CA ALA A 897 29.92 19.48 -30.72
C ALA A 897 28.87 19.08 -31.77
N MET A 898 27.68 18.71 -31.32
CA MET A 898 26.54 18.39 -32.19
C MET A 898 25.84 19.63 -32.76
N GLY A 899 26.15 20.83 -32.27
CA GLY A 899 25.38 22.03 -32.61
C GLY A 899 23.98 22.06 -32.00
N THR A 900 23.78 21.44 -30.83
CA THR A 900 22.52 21.43 -30.07
C THR A 900 22.70 22.02 -28.65
N THR A 901 21.63 22.05 -27.86
CA THR A 901 21.61 22.55 -26.48
C THR A 901 21.36 21.44 -25.48
N VAL A 902 21.79 21.67 -24.22
CA VAL A 902 21.38 20.85 -23.08
C VAL A 902 20.13 21.48 -22.48
N VAL A 903 19.13 20.68 -22.16
CA VAL A 903 17.87 21.11 -21.54
C VAL A 903 17.65 20.39 -20.21
N GLY A 904 16.89 21.02 -19.30
CA GLY A 904 16.56 20.43 -18.00
C GLY A 904 15.40 19.42 -18.05
N ASP A 905 14.56 19.47 -19.10
CA ASP A 905 13.42 18.57 -19.31
C ASP A 905 13.09 18.39 -20.80
N GLY A 906 12.33 17.34 -21.14
CA GLY A 906 11.86 17.07 -22.50
C GLY A 906 11.43 15.62 -22.71
N MET A 907 10.63 15.37 -23.75
CA MET A 907 10.19 14.02 -24.12
C MET A 907 11.25 13.30 -24.96
N VAL A 908 11.66 12.10 -24.51
CA VAL A 908 12.52 11.18 -25.25
C VAL A 908 11.65 10.12 -25.95
N PRO A 909 11.66 10.00 -27.29
CA PRO A 909 10.84 9.02 -27.98
C PRO A 909 11.31 7.58 -27.72
N THR A 910 10.42 6.60 -27.91
CA THR A 910 10.84 5.18 -28.06
C THR A 910 10.89 4.87 -29.56
N LEU A 911 11.99 4.26 -30.02
CA LEU A 911 12.26 4.08 -31.45
C LEU A 911 12.09 2.62 -31.91
N VAL A 912 12.99 1.73 -31.47
CA VAL A 912 13.03 0.31 -31.85
C VAL A 912 12.26 -0.54 -30.85
N ALA A 913 12.40 -0.23 -29.55
CA ALA A 913 11.69 -0.94 -28.50
C ALA A 913 10.19 -0.57 -28.47
N ASP A 914 9.40 -1.37 -27.74
CA ASP A 914 7.97 -1.15 -27.54
C ASP A 914 7.66 -0.31 -26.30
N ARG A 915 8.56 -0.30 -25.32
CA ARG A 915 8.42 0.44 -24.06
C ARG A 915 9.78 0.89 -23.52
N TRP A 916 9.75 1.91 -22.68
CA TRP A 916 10.91 2.46 -21.98
C TRP A 916 10.51 2.91 -20.58
N TYR A 917 11.42 2.78 -19.62
CA TYR A 917 11.23 3.32 -18.28
C TYR A 917 11.93 4.68 -18.18
N ASP A 918 11.15 5.73 -17.97
CA ASP A 918 11.58 7.11 -17.79
C ASP A 918 11.39 7.53 -16.33
N ASP A 919 12.49 7.74 -15.60
CA ASP A 919 12.52 8.21 -14.21
C ASP A 919 12.69 9.73 -14.09
N GLY A 920 12.64 10.45 -15.22
CA GLY A 920 12.75 11.90 -15.28
C GLY A 920 14.20 12.40 -15.42
N PRO A 921 14.43 13.45 -16.22
CA PRO A 921 15.75 14.01 -16.39
C PRO A 921 16.25 14.71 -15.11
N PHE A 922 17.57 14.77 -14.98
CA PHE A 922 18.29 15.52 -13.97
C PHE A 922 18.77 16.84 -14.58
N ASP A 923 18.29 17.96 -14.07
CA ASP A 923 18.66 19.27 -14.61
C ASP A 923 20.08 19.67 -14.21
N ILE A 924 20.95 19.72 -15.22
CA ILE A 924 22.34 20.17 -15.09
C ILE A 924 22.55 21.61 -15.55
N THR A 925 21.50 22.25 -16.07
CA THR A 925 21.53 23.65 -16.54
C THR A 925 21.26 24.63 -15.40
N GLY A 926 20.68 24.15 -14.29
CA GLY A 926 20.24 24.98 -13.16
C GLY A 926 18.95 25.77 -13.46
N GLN A 927 18.35 25.59 -14.64
CA GLN A 927 17.09 26.21 -15.03
C GLN A 927 15.93 25.85 -14.09
N LEU A 928 16.03 24.69 -13.43
CA LEU A 928 15.03 24.18 -12.50
C LEU A 928 15.39 24.41 -11.03
N ALA A 929 16.51 25.05 -10.70
CA ALA A 929 16.86 25.38 -9.31
C ALA A 929 15.77 26.24 -8.65
N VAL A 930 15.07 27.06 -9.44
CA VAL A 930 13.91 27.83 -9.00
C VAL A 930 12.68 26.97 -8.65
N LEU A 931 12.65 25.69 -9.02
CA LEU A 931 11.59 24.74 -8.70
C LEU A 931 11.90 23.87 -7.48
N GLU A 932 13.11 23.97 -6.90
CA GLU A 932 13.50 23.20 -5.71
C GLU A 932 12.69 23.60 -4.47
N GLU A 933 12.50 22.66 -3.54
CA GLU A 933 11.80 22.94 -2.28
C GLU A 933 12.51 24.04 -1.49
N GLY A 934 11.74 25.04 -1.05
CA GLY A 934 12.25 26.21 -0.35
C GLY A 934 12.76 27.33 -1.26
N SER A 935 12.72 27.19 -2.59
CA SER A 935 13.06 28.27 -3.50
C SER A 935 12.16 29.50 -3.32
N ALA A 936 12.70 30.68 -3.65
CA ALA A 936 11.95 31.93 -3.58
C ALA A 936 10.69 31.90 -4.48
N PHE A 937 10.79 31.26 -5.65
CA PHE A 937 9.67 31.11 -6.57
C PHE A 937 8.55 30.24 -5.99
N ARG A 938 8.87 29.10 -5.37
CA ARG A 938 7.85 28.24 -4.73
C ARG A 938 7.21 28.91 -3.52
N ALA A 939 8.01 29.59 -2.68
CA ALA A 939 7.48 30.40 -1.59
C ALA A 939 6.52 31.48 -2.10
N ALA A 940 6.84 32.13 -3.23
CA ALA A 940 5.98 33.10 -3.87
C ALA A 940 4.70 32.47 -4.46
N LEU A 941 4.78 31.30 -5.11
CA LEU A 941 3.61 30.59 -5.63
C LEU A 941 2.56 30.28 -4.55
N ALA A 942 2.99 30.01 -3.32
CA ALA A 942 2.07 29.78 -2.20
C ALA A 942 1.21 31.03 -1.85
N ALA A 943 1.67 32.24 -2.16
CA ALA A 943 1.04 33.50 -1.77
C ALA A 943 0.58 34.41 -2.93
N VAL A 944 1.14 34.23 -4.14
CA VAL A 944 0.92 35.13 -5.29
C VAL A 944 -0.54 35.24 -5.69
N HIS A 945 -1.02 36.43 -6.05
CA HIS A 945 -2.36 36.56 -6.63
C HIS A 945 -2.36 36.01 -8.08
N PRO A 946 -3.42 35.30 -8.56
CA PRO A 946 -3.38 34.69 -9.89
C PRO A 946 -3.01 35.65 -11.04
N GLU A 947 -3.49 36.89 -10.98
CA GLU A 947 -3.17 37.95 -11.97
C GLU A 947 -1.70 38.39 -11.97
N GLN A 948 -0.97 38.13 -10.89
CA GLN A 948 0.46 38.45 -10.75
C GLN A 948 1.36 37.28 -11.17
N LEU A 949 0.78 36.11 -11.46
CA LEU A 949 1.53 34.93 -11.87
C LEU A 949 2.38 35.18 -13.15
N PRO A 950 1.88 35.87 -14.20
CA PRO A 950 2.70 36.17 -15.37
C PRO A 950 3.94 37.00 -15.04
N ALA A 951 3.81 38.00 -14.16
CA ALA A 951 4.92 38.82 -13.72
C ALA A 951 5.94 38.01 -12.90
N LEU A 952 5.46 37.13 -12.01
CA LEU A 952 6.31 36.25 -11.21
C LEU A 952 7.09 35.25 -12.07
N VAL A 953 6.46 34.64 -13.08
CA VAL A 953 7.14 33.76 -14.04
C VAL A 953 8.13 34.55 -14.87
N ALA A 954 7.75 35.73 -15.37
CA ALA A 954 8.65 36.61 -16.12
C ALA A 954 9.89 37.00 -15.33
N SER A 955 9.74 37.36 -14.05
CA SER A 955 10.89 37.69 -13.19
C SER A 955 11.75 36.49 -12.84
N THR A 956 11.16 35.29 -12.76
CA THR A 956 11.87 34.07 -12.34
C THR A 956 12.62 33.40 -13.47
N PHE A 957 11.98 33.25 -14.63
CA PHE A 957 12.55 32.55 -15.79
C PHE A 957 13.15 33.50 -16.83
N GLY A 958 13.05 34.83 -16.62
CA GLY A 958 13.53 35.84 -17.56
C GLY A 958 12.70 35.94 -18.85
N ARG A 959 11.52 35.31 -18.90
CA ARG A 959 10.63 35.25 -20.07
C ARG A 959 9.18 35.17 -19.65
N THR A 960 8.29 35.80 -20.42
CA THR A 960 6.84 35.86 -20.13
C THR A 960 6.11 34.55 -20.45
N GLU A 961 6.73 33.66 -21.22
CA GLU A 961 6.18 32.38 -21.65
C GLU A 961 7.03 31.21 -21.13
N LEU A 962 6.38 30.11 -20.76
CA LEU A 962 7.02 28.84 -20.43
C LEU A 962 7.11 27.99 -21.69
N ASP A 963 8.26 27.37 -21.91
CA ASP A 963 8.36 26.31 -22.90
C ASP A 963 7.70 25.01 -22.37
N GLU A 964 7.49 24.08 -23.29
CA GLU A 964 6.84 22.81 -23.06
C GLU A 964 7.68 21.86 -22.19
N ALA A 965 8.95 22.20 -21.97
CA ALA A 965 9.86 21.49 -21.09
C ALA A 965 9.68 21.93 -19.62
N ILE A 966 9.61 23.23 -19.32
CA ILE A 966 9.47 23.70 -17.94
C ILE A 966 8.02 23.61 -17.45
N ALA A 967 7.03 23.79 -18.34
CA ALA A 967 5.63 23.83 -17.97
C ALA A 967 5.13 22.58 -17.21
N PRO A 968 5.44 21.32 -17.62
CA PRO A 968 5.09 20.11 -16.88
C PRO A 968 5.57 20.11 -15.42
N MET A 969 6.78 20.62 -15.19
CA MET A 969 7.41 20.65 -13.87
C MET A 969 6.74 21.67 -12.96
N VAL A 970 6.45 22.86 -13.49
CA VAL A 970 5.69 23.88 -12.76
C VAL A 970 4.29 23.36 -12.45
N LEU A 971 3.59 22.77 -13.43
CA LEU A 971 2.26 22.18 -13.25
C LEU A 971 2.21 21.08 -12.18
N SER A 972 3.32 20.38 -11.95
CA SER A 972 3.41 19.29 -10.98
C SER A 972 3.76 19.76 -9.55
N LEU A 973 3.95 21.07 -9.34
CA LEU A 973 4.30 21.61 -8.02
C LEU A 973 3.13 21.48 -7.01
N PRO A 974 3.41 21.10 -5.74
CA PRO A 974 2.39 21.01 -4.69
C PRO A 974 1.60 22.31 -4.49
N GLU A 975 2.23 23.47 -4.71
CA GLU A 975 1.61 24.78 -4.58
C GLU A 975 0.46 24.98 -5.59
N LEU A 976 0.57 24.41 -6.78
CA LEU A 976 -0.48 24.44 -7.81
C LEU A 976 -1.60 23.43 -7.51
N GLU A 977 -1.28 22.26 -6.96
CA GLU A 977 -2.29 21.33 -6.47
C GLU A 977 -3.10 21.91 -5.29
N ALA A 978 -2.46 22.70 -4.43
CA ALA A 978 -3.10 23.45 -3.34
C ALA A 978 -3.89 24.67 -3.85
N ARG A 979 -3.47 25.27 -4.97
CA ARG A 979 -4.06 26.48 -5.56
C ARG A 979 -4.35 26.29 -7.06
N PRO A 980 -5.29 25.39 -7.43
CA PRO A 980 -5.53 24.99 -8.82
C PRO A 980 -5.89 26.15 -9.76
N GLN A 981 -6.46 27.25 -9.23
CA GLN A 981 -6.75 28.46 -9.99
C GLN A 981 -5.51 29.09 -10.67
N LEU A 982 -4.29 28.84 -10.17
CA LEU A 982 -3.06 29.33 -10.79
C LEU A 982 -2.81 28.65 -12.15
N ALA A 983 -3.24 27.41 -12.35
CA ALA A 983 -3.06 26.70 -13.63
C ALA A 983 -3.81 27.38 -14.79
N ALA A 984 -4.98 27.99 -14.53
CA ALA A 984 -5.76 28.72 -15.53
C ALA A 984 -5.06 29.98 -16.05
N TRP A 985 -4.14 30.55 -15.25
CA TRP A 985 -3.29 31.68 -15.61
C TRP A 985 -1.95 31.25 -16.19
N LEU A 986 -1.42 30.12 -15.74
CA LEU A 986 -0.15 29.56 -16.22
C LEU A 986 -0.25 29.03 -17.65
N LEU A 987 -1.33 28.31 -17.99
CA LEU A 987 -1.44 27.61 -19.28
C LEU A 987 -1.50 28.52 -20.51
N PRO A 988 -2.12 29.72 -20.46
CA PRO A 988 -1.97 30.72 -21.53
C PRO A 988 -0.54 31.19 -21.77
N MET A 989 0.37 30.98 -20.81
CA MET A 989 1.77 31.35 -20.92
C MET A 989 2.63 30.21 -21.48
N VAL A 990 2.09 29.00 -21.66
CA VAL A 990 2.82 27.92 -22.33
C VAL A 990 2.82 28.20 -23.83
N HIS A 991 3.99 28.16 -24.49
CA HIS A 991 4.14 28.56 -25.90
C HIS A 991 3.28 27.68 -26.84
N HIS A 992 3.44 26.36 -26.77
CA HIS A 992 2.61 25.37 -27.47
C HIS A 992 1.99 24.38 -26.47
N PRO A 993 0.86 24.73 -25.81
CA PRO A 993 0.22 23.85 -24.85
C PRO A 993 -0.19 22.49 -25.45
N GLU A 994 -0.45 22.43 -26.76
CA GLU A 994 -0.76 21.21 -27.51
C GLU A 994 0.41 20.22 -27.62
N HIS A 995 1.64 20.70 -27.42
CA HIS A 995 2.88 19.91 -27.44
C HIS A 995 3.28 19.39 -26.06
N LEU A 996 2.54 19.76 -24.99
CA LEU A 996 2.80 19.24 -23.66
C LEU A 996 2.72 17.69 -23.63
N PRO A 997 3.62 17.01 -22.89
CA PRO A 997 3.57 15.57 -22.73
C PRO A 997 2.19 15.09 -22.27
N PRO A 998 1.70 13.92 -22.71
CA PRO A 998 0.36 13.44 -22.36
C PRO A 998 0.09 13.42 -20.85
N ARG A 999 1.08 13.04 -20.02
CA ARG A 999 0.97 13.09 -18.55
C ARG A 999 0.83 14.51 -18.01
N ALA A 1000 1.59 15.47 -18.55
CA ALA A 1000 1.46 16.89 -18.18
C ALA A 1000 0.08 17.44 -18.55
N CYS A 1001 -0.46 17.05 -19.70
CA CYS A 1001 -1.84 17.38 -20.09
C CYS A 1001 -2.88 16.83 -19.12
N LEU A 1002 -2.65 15.65 -18.53
CA LEU A 1002 -3.54 15.08 -17.51
C LEU A 1002 -3.50 15.88 -16.19
N VAL A 1003 -2.30 16.31 -15.76
CA VAL A 1003 -2.12 17.17 -14.58
C VAL A 1003 -2.75 18.55 -14.82
N ALA A 1004 -2.44 19.19 -15.96
CA ALA A 1004 -3.03 20.46 -16.39
C ALA A 1004 -4.56 20.39 -16.41
N GLY A 1005 -5.11 19.34 -17.01
CA GLY A 1005 -6.54 19.08 -17.01
C GLY A 1005 -7.10 19.03 -15.59
N ARG A 1006 -6.52 18.19 -14.70
CA ARG A 1006 -7.01 18.04 -13.31
C ARG A 1006 -7.03 19.38 -12.59
N LEU A 1007 -5.96 20.16 -12.69
CA LEU A 1007 -5.87 21.49 -12.08
C LEU A 1007 -6.93 22.45 -12.65
N LEU A 1008 -7.09 22.51 -13.97
CA LEU A 1008 -8.11 23.33 -14.62
C LEU A 1008 -9.53 22.93 -14.22
N SER A 1009 -9.82 21.63 -14.13
CA SER A 1009 -11.12 21.12 -13.67
C SER A 1009 -11.40 21.56 -12.24
N ARG A 1010 -10.43 21.40 -11.33
CA ARG A 1010 -10.53 21.88 -9.92
C ARG A 1010 -10.63 23.40 -9.82
N ALA A 1011 -10.09 24.14 -10.78
CA ALA A 1011 -10.25 25.59 -10.91
C ALA A 1011 -11.59 26.03 -11.53
N GLY A 1012 -12.45 25.09 -11.94
CA GLY A 1012 -13.71 25.40 -12.63
C GLY A 1012 -13.54 25.86 -14.09
N ALA A 1013 -12.36 25.67 -14.70
CA ALA A 1013 -12.00 26.12 -16.04
C ALA A 1013 -12.13 25.02 -17.12
N LEU A 1014 -13.22 24.24 -17.10
CA LEU A 1014 -13.42 23.09 -18.00
C LEU A 1014 -13.41 23.46 -19.50
N ASP A 1015 -13.79 24.68 -19.87
CA ASP A 1015 -13.77 25.11 -21.28
C ASP A 1015 -12.34 25.22 -21.83
N GLN A 1016 -11.35 25.56 -20.99
CA GLN A 1016 -9.95 25.52 -21.38
C GLN A 1016 -9.48 24.08 -21.64
N VAL A 1017 -9.90 23.13 -20.80
CA VAL A 1017 -9.65 21.70 -21.02
C VAL A 1017 -10.24 21.25 -22.36
N ARG A 1018 -11.51 21.58 -22.62
CA ARG A 1018 -12.22 21.23 -23.85
C ARG A 1018 -11.51 21.73 -25.10
N THR A 1019 -11.03 22.97 -25.06
CA THR A 1019 -10.48 23.64 -26.24
C THR A 1019 -9.03 23.22 -26.52
N ARG A 1020 -8.23 22.94 -25.48
CA ARG A 1020 -6.77 22.76 -25.62
C ARG A 1020 -6.27 21.34 -25.38
N PHE A 1021 -6.87 20.59 -24.45
CA PHE A 1021 -6.23 19.39 -23.90
C PHE A 1021 -6.95 18.06 -24.17
N VAL A 1022 -8.16 18.08 -24.72
CA VAL A 1022 -8.99 16.86 -24.92
C VAL A 1022 -8.24 15.74 -25.63
N GLU A 1023 -7.56 16.04 -26.74
CA GLU A 1023 -6.87 15.03 -27.54
C GLU A 1023 -5.62 14.50 -26.82
N ALA A 1024 -4.85 15.38 -26.20
CA ALA A 1024 -3.66 15.00 -25.45
C ALA A 1024 -4.00 14.18 -24.19
N MET A 1025 -5.05 14.57 -23.46
CA MET A 1025 -5.56 13.80 -22.32
C MET A 1025 -6.08 12.42 -22.72
N ALA A 1026 -6.84 12.32 -23.82
CA ALA A 1026 -7.31 11.02 -24.30
C ALA A 1026 -6.15 10.09 -24.66
N ARG A 1027 -5.07 10.62 -25.26
CA ARG A 1027 -3.82 9.88 -25.49
C ARG A 1027 -3.13 9.52 -24.19
N GLY A 1028 -3.05 10.44 -23.23
CA GLY A 1028 -2.42 10.21 -21.92
C GLY A 1028 -3.09 9.10 -21.13
N LEU A 1029 -4.43 9.09 -21.08
CA LEU A 1029 -5.19 8.02 -20.45
C LEU A 1029 -5.03 6.68 -21.18
N LEU A 1030 -4.95 6.69 -22.52
CA LEU A 1030 -4.68 5.47 -23.30
C LEU A 1030 -3.29 4.89 -22.97
N LEU A 1031 -2.26 5.74 -22.91
CA LEU A 1031 -0.90 5.34 -22.54
C LEU A 1031 -0.86 4.79 -21.11
N SER A 1032 -1.47 5.50 -20.15
CA SER A 1032 -1.59 5.04 -18.77
C SER A 1032 -2.25 3.66 -18.67
N HIS A 1033 -3.31 3.41 -19.45
CA HIS A 1033 -3.93 2.10 -19.52
C HIS A 1033 -3.02 1.03 -20.16
N GLN A 1034 -2.24 1.37 -21.18
CA GLN A 1034 -1.31 0.42 -21.80
C GLN A 1034 -0.16 0.05 -20.86
N GLU A 1035 0.33 1.02 -20.09
CA GLU A 1035 1.43 0.87 -19.13
C GLU A 1035 1.00 0.15 -17.85
N HIS A 1036 -0.16 0.54 -17.30
CA HIS A 1036 -0.57 0.15 -15.94
C HIS A 1036 -1.88 -0.65 -15.90
N ARG A 1037 -2.52 -0.91 -17.05
CA ARG A 1037 -3.88 -1.51 -17.13
C ARG A 1037 -4.95 -0.73 -16.38
N TRP A 1038 -4.68 0.52 -15.98
CA TRP A 1038 -5.58 1.37 -15.21
C TRP A 1038 -5.58 2.81 -15.78
N MET A 1039 -6.66 3.54 -15.51
CA MET A 1039 -6.82 4.96 -15.83
C MET A 1039 -7.30 5.69 -14.58
N ASP A 1040 -6.68 6.81 -14.26
CA ASP A 1040 -7.09 7.64 -13.12
C ASP A 1040 -8.58 8.05 -13.24
N PRO A 1041 -9.43 7.72 -12.26
CA PRO A 1041 -10.86 7.98 -12.33
C PRO A 1041 -11.23 9.47 -12.40
N GLU A 1042 -10.47 10.35 -11.76
CA GLU A 1042 -10.73 11.79 -11.77
C GLU A 1042 -10.44 12.37 -13.16
N GLN A 1043 -9.32 11.96 -13.76
CA GLN A 1043 -8.95 12.37 -15.12
C GLN A 1043 -9.90 11.81 -16.18
N LEU A 1044 -10.38 10.58 -16.00
CA LEU A 1044 -11.36 9.95 -16.89
C LEU A 1044 -12.74 10.62 -16.79
N GLU A 1045 -13.21 10.93 -15.58
CA GLU A 1045 -14.43 11.73 -15.37
C GLU A 1045 -14.29 13.12 -16.00
N MET A 1046 -13.15 13.77 -15.81
CA MET A 1046 -12.89 15.07 -16.42
C MET A 1046 -12.97 15.00 -17.95
N LEU A 1047 -12.35 14.00 -18.59
CA LEU A 1047 -12.46 13.81 -20.03
C LEU A 1047 -13.93 13.56 -20.45
N ALA A 1048 -14.70 12.83 -19.65
CA ALA A 1048 -16.13 12.61 -19.89
C ALA A 1048 -16.94 13.91 -19.86
N ARG A 1049 -16.61 14.86 -18.98
CA ARG A 1049 -17.25 16.18 -18.91
C ARG A 1049 -16.80 17.11 -20.04
N ALA A 1050 -15.50 17.13 -20.34
CA ALA A 1050 -14.92 18.04 -21.33
C ALA A 1050 -15.24 17.60 -22.76
N ALA A 1051 -15.13 16.31 -23.06
CA ALA A 1051 -15.30 15.72 -24.40
C ALA A 1051 -15.95 14.33 -24.33
N PRO A 1052 -17.27 14.26 -24.06
CA PRO A 1052 -17.96 13.02 -23.75
C PRO A 1052 -17.86 11.94 -24.83
N SER A 1053 -17.95 12.31 -26.11
CA SER A 1053 -17.80 11.36 -27.23
C SER A 1053 -16.41 10.73 -27.29
N ARG A 1054 -15.37 11.49 -26.92
CA ARG A 1054 -13.98 11.01 -26.91
C ARG A 1054 -13.75 10.05 -25.75
N ALA A 1055 -14.26 10.37 -24.56
CA ALA A 1055 -14.24 9.50 -23.40
C ALA A 1055 -14.91 8.14 -23.69
N LEU A 1056 -16.10 8.14 -24.30
CA LEU A 1056 -16.79 6.90 -24.67
C LEU A 1056 -16.01 6.06 -25.70
N ARG A 1057 -15.33 6.70 -26.66
CA ARG A 1057 -14.46 6.01 -27.62
C ARG A 1057 -13.24 5.40 -26.93
N LEU A 1058 -12.61 6.14 -26.03
CA LEU A 1058 -11.46 5.66 -25.25
C LEU A 1058 -11.84 4.44 -24.41
N LEU A 1059 -12.93 4.53 -23.63
CA LEU A 1059 -13.43 3.42 -22.82
C LEU A 1059 -13.68 2.15 -23.65
N ARG A 1060 -14.23 2.27 -24.87
CA ARG A 1060 -14.42 1.12 -25.77
C ARG A 1060 -13.12 0.54 -26.31
N LEU A 1061 -12.10 1.37 -26.50
CA LEU A 1061 -10.79 0.95 -26.98
C LEU A 1061 -9.99 0.20 -25.89
N THR A 1062 -10.17 0.61 -24.63
CA THR A 1062 -9.46 0.09 -23.46
C THR A 1062 -10.27 -0.93 -22.65
N ARG A 1063 -11.34 -1.49 -23.22
CA ARG A 1063 -12.11 -2.54 -22.55
C ARG A 1063 -11.39 -3.88 -22.63
N ASP A 1064 -11.58 -4.71 -21.62
CA ASP A 1064 -11.08 -6.07 -21.67
C ASP A 1064 -11.76 -6.88 -22.78
N ARG A 1065 -11.07 -7.92 -23.27
CA ARG A 1065 -11.52 -8.71 -24.43
C ARG A 1065 -12.89 -9.36 -24.22
N TRP A 1066 -13.27 -9.62 -22.97
CA TRP A 1066 -14.54 -10.26 -22.62
C TRP A 1066 -15.72 -9.26 -22.49
N VAL A 1067 -15.44 -7.96 -22.35
CA VAL A 1067 -16.47 -6.91 -22.21
C VAL A 1067 -17.03 -6.53 -23.58
N ARG A 1068 -18.20 -7.06 -23.96
CA ARG A 1068 -18.81 -6.79 -25.28
C ARG A 1068 -19.79 -5.63 -25.26
N ARG A 1069 -20.48 -5.42 -24.15
CA ARG A 1069 -21.49 -4.39 -23.90
C ARG A 1069 -21.21 -3.70 -22.55
N TRP A 1070 -21.86 -2.57 -22.29
CA TRP A 1070 -21.77 -1.91 -20.98
C TRP A 1070 -22.31 -2.75 -19.82
N ASP A 1071 -23.18 -3.72 -20.11
CA ASP A 1071 -23.69 -4.64 -19.09
C ASP A 1071 -22.65 -5.69 -18.68
N ASP A 1072 -21.60 -5.87 -19.48
CA ASP A 1072 -20.49 -6.78 -19.19
C ASP A 1072 -19.32 -6.02 -18.51
N GLU A 1073 -19.40 -4.70 -18.36
CA GLU A 1073 -18.33 -3.91 -17.75
C GLU A 1073 -18.47 -3.97 -16.24
N GLU A 1074 -17.47 -4.51 -15.55
CA GLU A 1074 -17.48 -4.66 -14.08
C GLU A 1074 -16.78 -3.49 -13.37
N ASN A 1075 -16.14 -2.59 -14.12
CA ASN A 1075 -15.44 -1.45 -13.54
C ASN A 1075 -16.36 -0.25 -13.28
N ALA A 1076 -16.62 0.01 -12.00
CA ALA A 1076 -17.51 1.08 -11.53
C ALA A 1076 -17.06 2.48 -11.99
N ASP A 1077 -15.76 2.80 -11.98
CA ASP A 1077 -15.25 4.11 -12.44
C ASP A 1077 -15.46 4.31 -13.94
N ARG A 1078 -15.24 3.26 -14.73
CA ARG A 1078 -15.46 3.28 -16.18
C ARG A 1078 -16.95 3.45 -16.52
N LEU A 1079 -17.84 2.78 -15.79
CA LEU A 1079 -19.29 2.94 -15.91
C LEU A 1079 -19.76 4.32 -15.48
N LEU A 1080 -19.21 4.86 -14.39
CA LEU A 1080 -19.51 6.20 -13.91
C LEU A 1080 -19.06 7.27 -14.92
N ALA A 1081 -17.85 7.17 -15.46
CA ALA A 1081 -17.37 8.05 -16.51
C ALA A 1081 -18.22 7.94 -17.79
N ALA A 1082 -18.62 6.73 -18.18
CA ALA A 1082 -19.53 6.53 -19.31
C ALA A 1082 -20.92 7.18 -19.05
N SER A 1083 -21.43 7.08 -17.82
CA SER A 1083 -22.67 7.74 -17.39
C SER A 1083 -22.57 9.26 -17.54
N ILE A 1084 -21.50 9.85 -17.00
CA ILE A 1084 -21.24 11.30 -17.08
C ILE A 1084 -21.13 11.75 -18.53
N ALA A 1085 -20.44 10.97 -19.37
CA ALA A 1085 -20.35 11.28 -20.80
C ALA A 1085 -21.72 11.25 -21.49
N MET A 1086 -22.57 10.27 -21.19
CA MET A 1086 -23.93 10.19 -21.76
C MET A 1086 -24.81 11.34 -21.31
N GLU A 1087 -24.66 11.81 -20.07
CA GLU A 1087 -25.37 12.97 -19.55
C GLU A 1087 -24.95 14.25 -20.28
N CYS A 1088 -23.65 14.49 -20.44
CA CYS A 1088 -23.12 15.63 -21.19
C CYS A 1088 -23.49 15.59 -22.69
N LEU A 1089 -23.86 14.42 -23.23
CA LEU A 1089 -24.42 14.27 -24.58
C LEU A 1089 -25.95 14.40 -24.63
N HIS A 1090 -26.57 14.86 -23.54
CA HIS A 1090 -28.02 15.00 -23.39
C HIS A 1090 -28.77 13.67 -23.58
N ARG A 1091 -28.21 12.56 -23.09
CA ARG A 1091 -28.82 11.22 -23.10
C ARG A 1091 -29.12 10.72 -21.69
N PRO A 1092 -29.98 11.41 -20.92
CA PRO A 1092 -30.16 11.17 -19.48
C PRO A 1092 -30.64 9.75 -19.15
N ARG A 1093 -31.46 9.12 -20.01
CA ARG A 1093 -31.90 7.73 -19.81
C ARG A 1093 -30.74 6.73 -19.84
N GLN A 1094 -29.76 6.95 -20.72
CA GLN A 1094 -28.58 6.09 -20.84
C GLN A 1094 -27.59 6.36 -19.70
N ALA A 1095 -27.42 7.64 -19.32
CA ALA A 1095 -26.63 8.01 -18.15
C ALA A 1095 -27.16 7.32 -16.89
N LEU A 1096 -28.45 7.47 -16.60
CA LEU A 1096 -29.12 6.86 -15.46
C LEU A 1096 -29.00 5.32 -15.44
N ARG A 1097 -29.07 4.66 -16.61
CA ARG A 1097 -28.81 3.21 -16.73
C ARG A 1097 -27.37 2.86 -16.38
N LEU A 1098 -26.37 3.55 -16.94
CA LEU A 1098 -24.96 3.31 -16.67
C LEU A 1098 -24.59 3.60 -15.20
N CYS A 1099 -25.22 4.62 -14.62
CA CYS A 1099 -25.03 4.97 -13.22
C CYS A 1099 -25.56 3.87 -12.28
N ARG A 1100 -26.70 3.23 -12.61
CA ARG A 1100 -27.20 2.05 -11.90
C ARG A 1100 -26.26 0.86 -12.03
N LEU A 1101 -25.75 0.59 -13.23
CA LEU A 1101 -24.74 -0.44 -13.43
C LEU A 1101 -23.48 -0.15 -12.59
N ALA A 1102 -23.03 1.11 -12.53
CA ALA A 1102 -21.90 1.52 -11.69
C ALA A 1102 -22.16 1.31 -10.20
N VAL A 1103 -23.40 1.55 -9.74
CA VAL A 1103 -23.84 1.24 -8.37
C VAL A 1103 -23.91 -0.25 -8.12
N GLU A 1104 -24.23 -1.07 -9.12
CA GLU A 1104 -24.38 -2.54 -9.01
C GLU A 1104 -23.05 -3.29 -9.20
N ALA A 1105 -22.04 -2.65 -9.81
CA ALA A 1105 -20.75 -3.23 -10.15
C ALA A 1105 -20.04 -3.90 -8.95
N PRO A 1106 -19.27 -4.98 -9.19
CA PRO A 1106 -18.45 -5.65 -8.17
C PRO A 1106 -17.53 -4.68 -7.40
N LEU A 1107 -17.18 -5.04 -6.17
CA LEU A 1107 -16.38 -4.19 -5.27
C LEU A 1107 -14.88 -4.20 -5.58
N ASP A 1108 -14.46 -4.92 -6.61
CA ASP A 1108 -13.06 -5.15 -6.95
C ASP A 1108 -12.29 -3.86 -7.28
N HIS A 1109 -12.99 -2.74 -7.50
CA HIS A 1109 -12.42 -1.40 -7.75
C HIS A 1109 -12.69 -0.36 -6.65
N GLY A 1110 -13.31 -0.76 -5.54
CA GLY A 1110 -13.44 0.05 -4.34
C GLY A 1110 -14.84 0.55 -4.04
N MET A 1111 -15.05 0.97 -2.78
CA MET A 1111 -16.32 1.55 -2.33
C MET A 1111 -16.54 2.98 -2.86
N GLU A 1112 -15.48 3.75 -3.07
CA GLU A 1112 -15.57 5.16 -3.44
C GLU A 1112 -16.22 5.40 -4.82
N PRO A 1113 -15.90 4.64 -5.89
CA PRO A 1113 -16.60 4.72 -7.18
C PRO A 1113 -18.11 4.47 -7.08
N ARG A 1114 -18.52 3.44 -6.33
CA ARG A 1114 -19.95 3.12 -6.10
C ARG A 1114 -20.64 4.22 -5.31
N ARG A 1115 -19.98 4.80 -4.31
CA ARG A 1115 -20.52 5.94 -3.55
C ARG A 1115 -20.73 7.16 -4.45
N ARG A 1116 -19.75 7.50 -5.28
CA ARG A 1116 -19.86 8.59 -6.27
C ARG A 1116 -20.97 8.30 -7.28
N ALA A 1117 -21.08 7.07 -7.76
CA ALA A 1117 -22.18 6.65 -8.63
C ALA A 1117 -23.54 6.75 -7.94
N GLN A 1118 -23.67 6.34 -6.68
CA GLN A 1118 -24.91 6.43 -5.90
C GLN A 1118 -25.35 7.89 -5.73
N GLN A 1119 -24.42 8.77 -5.37
CA GLN A 1119 -24.68 10.21 -5.27
C GLN A 1119 -25.13 10.79 -6.60
N ARG A 1120 -24.47 10.41 -7.70
CA ARG A 1120 -24.83 10.87 -9.05
C ARG A 1120 -26.18 10.32 -9.52
N LEU A 1121 -26.50 9.07 -9.19
CA LEU A 1121 -27.77 8.44 -9.49
C LEU A 1121 -28.93 9.20 -8.83
N GLN A 1122 -28.79 9.55 -7.54
CA GLN A 1122 -29.78 10.36 -6.83
C GLN A 1122 -30.00 11.72 -7.47
N GLN A 1123 -28.93 12.40 -7.92
CA GLN A 1123 -29.02 13.67 -8.65
C GLN A 1123 -29.77 13.52 -9.98
N LEU A 1124 -29.44 12.50 -10.77
CA LEU A 1124 -30.08 12.23 -12.07
C LEU A 1124 -31.56 11.84 -11.92
N GLU A 1125 -31.90 11.06 -10.89
CA GLU A 1125 -33.29 10.68 -10.60
C GLU A 1125 -34.13 11.89 -10.17
N HIS A 1126 -33.53 12.84 -9.44
CA HIS A 1126 -34.18 14.10 -9.10
C HIS A 1126 -34.50 14.94 -10.35
N LEU A 1127 -33.55 15.05 -11.28
CA LEU A 1127 -33.72 15.78 -12.55
C LEU A 1127 -34.71 15.10 -13.52
N ALA A 1128 -34.83 13.76 -13.45
CA ALA A 1128 -35.71 12.99 -14.33
C ALA A 1128 -37.17 12.89 -13.82
N ALA A 1129 -37.47 13.37 -12.61
CA ALA A 1129 -38.80 13.26 -12.03
C ALA A 1129 -39.82 14.11 -12.82
N PRO A 1130 -40.90 13.52 -13.36
CA PRO A 1130 -41.90 14.24 -14.15
C PRO A 1130 -42.65 15.24 -13.26
N GLY A 1131 -42.26 16.52 -13.34
CA GLY A 1131 -42.80 17.61 -12.53
C GLY A 1131 -41.84 18.80 -12.33
N SER A 1132 -40.57 18.70 -12.71
CA SER A 1132 -39.65 19.84 -12.78
C SER A 1132 -39.74 20.53 -14.15
N ASP A 1133 -40.91 21.07 -14.51
CA ASP A 1133 -40.99 22.11 -15.53
C ASP A 1133 -40.45 23.40 -14.91
N THR A 1134 -39.13 23.54 -14.87
CA THR A 1134 -38.50 24.85 -14.88
C THR A 1134 -38.35 25.22 -16.35
N SER A 1135 -39.26 26.06 -16.84
CA SER A 1135 -39.07 26.78 -18.10
C SER A 1135 -37.73 27.49 -18.06
N ALA A 1136 -36.81 27.03 -18.92
CA ALA A 1136 -35.64 27.76 -19.40
C ALA A 1136 -35.71 27.77 -20.93
#